data_AF-A0A975GSS1-F1
#
_entry.id   AF-A0A975GSS1-F1
#
_cell.length_a   1.000
_cell.length_b   1.000
_cell.length_c   1.000
_cell.angle_alpha   90.00
_cell.angle_beta   90.00
_cell.angle_gamma   90.00
#
_symmetry.space_group_name_H-M   'P 1'
#
loop_
_entity.id
_entity.type
_entity.pdbx_description
1 polymer ?
#
loop_
_entity_poly.entity_id
_entity_poly.type
_entity_poly.pdbx_seq_one_letter_code
_entity_poly.pdbx_strand_id
1 'polypeptide(L)'
;MHPAANPPSGKYSTEINFMHFEKTHLMYMVLTIFFVFFSSLGMASAWESPAPMPKQDHQIMNDSYKVSGFTRASSVSKAIIVAGGGGTFDDTLWESTQMCANYAYRALLYRGYLKENIYYLSSDTSIDADDNGQPDDVDETATYQNLSDAINIWARRSDNPAHDLMIYMTGHGGNRILQIGSDEVIEARELDSWLDDLQKTMTGRLIFIYDASKSGTFLCKSNDDTGCSEPLMSPPEGKERIVITSASDESAYFMPMGRLPGGLSFSFQFWSGFYYGSELDDAFFFAKDMMEDFQTALLDANGNGIGNDYDDRKLADGIVPGKVRTDEDDPVGLTEPFTDYILDISKAIIVAGGGPYPGNNLWEDTMLCTNYAYDILIERGYSKENICYLSSDKDTDADGNGLSDDVYGDATYENLFQAINTWVKTPDAPVYELLIYITDHGGDGTFRLNPTETLKVEELDKWLDDLQETMPGRLIFIYDACQSGTFLCKTYDSNGRSPECLEPRMRPPEGKERIVITSASDESAYFMPMGKGAGGLSFSFQFWSHIDYGAKLDEAFFFAKDMMGDFQTALLDADGNGIGNEHNDMKLAESITIGKKYKVASDIPVIENVSETQTLQGESDATLWAGPVTDADGISEVWGVITPPGHSAGSADTPVLELPTVKLLDTDDDGIYEGAYEHFNMKGTYTVNIYAADTKDTSSLPKQTQIVQTRAKGADINGNGETDLGDAIMALKVITGISNSVPPLSEDSMALIDVNGDKKIGMEEAIYILRNLAASEPPDK
;
A
#
# COMPACT_ATOMS: atom_id res chain seq x y z
N MET A 1 -31.80 66.56 28.71
CA MET A 1 -30.77 67.63 28.64
C MET A 1 -29.40 66.96 28.61
N HIS A 2 -28.70 67.03 27.47
CA HIS A 2 -27.23 67.06 27.45
C HIS A 2 -26.73 68.38 28.09
N PRO A 3 -25.47 68.55 28.55
CA PRO A 3 -24.18 68.05 28.00
C PRO A 3 -23.28 67.36 29.06
N ALA A 4 -22.33 66.47 28.76
CA ALA A 4 -21.16 66.44 27.86
C ALA A 4 -19.86 67.00 28.47
N ALA A 5 -18.90 66.10 28.73
CA ALA A 5 -17.46 66.26 28.48
C ALA A 5 -16.75 64.88 28.51
N ASN A 6 -15.99 64.58 27.46
CA ASN A 6 -15.18 63.38 27.14
C ASN A 6 -13.93 63.91 26.36
N PRO A 7 -12.87 63.14 26.04
CA PRO A 7 -12.32 61.88 26.58
C PRO A 7 -10.75 61.96 26.74
N PRO A 8 -9.97 60.85 26.87
CA PRO A 8 -9.61 60.04 25.70
C PRO A 8 -9.70 58.51 25.91
N SER A 9 -9.69 57.83 24.77
CA SER A 9 -9.91 56.40 24.49
C SER A 9 -8.84 55.43 25.03
N GLY A 10 -9.29 54.30 25.59
CA GLY A 10 -8.51 53.07 25.73
C GLY A 10 -9.46 51.87 25.76
N LYS A 11 -9.42 51.03 24.72
CA LYS A 11 -10.25 49.81 24.60
C LYS A 11 -9.65 48.69 25.44
N TYR A 12 -10.52 47.92 26.10
CA TYR A 12 -10.20 46.63 26.69
C TYR A 12 -10.00 45.58 25.58
N SER A 13 -8.85 44.90 25.61
CA SER A 13 -8.65 43.58 25.01
C SER A 13 -7.79 42.77 25.97
N THR A 14 -8.29 41.61 26.37
CA THR A 14 -7.56 40.57 27.09
C THR A 14 -6.49 39.98 26.16
N GLU A 15 -5.24 40.33 26.39
CA GLU A 15 -4.07 39.67 25.79
C GLU A 15 -3.37 38.80 26.84
N ILE A 16 -3.19 37.54 26.48
CA ILE A 16 -2.36 36.54 27.13
C ILE A 16 -0.91 36.93 26.86
N ASN A 17 -0.15 37.27 27.89
CA ASN A 17 1.25 37.66 27.75
C ASN A 17 2.19 36.46 27.88
N PHE A 18 2.87 36.19 26.77
CA PHE A 18 4.05 35.35 26.62
C PHE A 18 5.23 35.87 27.46
N MET A 19 5.88 34.99 28.22
CA MET A 19 7.35 34.83 28.17
C MET A 19 7.85 33.64 28.99
N HIS A 20 8.84 32.96 28.39
CA HIS A 20 9.94 32.18 29.00
C HIS A 20 9.69 30.71 29.42
N PHE A 21 9.88 29.81 28.45
CA PHE A 21 10.40 28.46 28.68
C PHE A 21 11.62 28.24 27.76
N GLU A 22 12.81 28.06 28.34
CA GLU A 22 14.02 27.64 27.63
C GLU A 22 14.33 26.17 27.95
N LYS A 23 14.56 25.40 26.87
CA LYS A 23 15.59 24.36 26.68
C LYS A 23 15.54 23.09 27.54
N THR A 24 14.80 22.07 27.09
CA THR A 24 15.33 20.68 26.95
C THR A 24 14.53 19.72 26.03
N HIS A 25 13.45 20.10 25.36
CA HIS A 25 12.63 19.16 24.57
C HIS A 25 12.45 19.57 23.10
N LEU A 26 13.56 19.76 22.39
CA LEU A 26 13.57 19.99 20.94
C LEU A 26 14.65 19.16 20.24
N MET A 27 14.78 17.87 20.60
CA MET A 27 15.77 16.97 19.98
C MET A 27 15.18 15.71 19.33
N TYR A 28 13.85 15.53 19.33
CA TYR A 28 13.20 14.37 18.68
C TYR A 28 12.14 14.71 17.63
N MET A 29 11.99 15.99 17.26
CA MET A 29 10.92 16.40 16.34
C MET A 29 11.39 17.36 15.25
N VAL A 30 12.58 17.17 14.69
CA VAL A 30 12.97 17.70 13.36
C VAL A 30 14.08 16.81 12.78
N LEU A 31 13.71 15.87 11.91
CA LEU A 31 14.63 15.25 10.96
C LEU A 31 13.93 15.12 9.60
N THR A 32 13.53 16.28 9.10
CA THR A 32 13.42 16.55 7.68
C THR A 32 14.13 17.88 7.43
N ILE A 33 15.07 17.83 6.48
CA ILE A 33 15.74 18.94 5.78
C ILE A 33 16.82 19.73 6.55
N PHE A 34 18.09 19.29 6.46
CA PHE A 34 19.14 19.94 5.65
C PHE A 34 20.55 19.46 6.03
N PHE A 35 21.20 18.73 5.13
CA PHE A 35 22.35 19.16 4.31
C PHE A 35 23.30 18.00 4.00
N VAL A 36 23.38 17.69 2.71
CA VAL A 36 24.65 17.45 2.02
C VAL A 36 25.68 18.48 2.48
N PHE A 37 26.79 18.07 3.08
CA PHE A 37 28.13 18.67 2.91
C PHE A 37 29.08 17.96 3.87
N PHE A 38 29.74 16.89 3.41
CA PHE A 38 31.20 16.83 3.37
C PHE A 38 31.61 15.56 2.60
N SER A 39 32.04 15.79 1.38
CA SER A 39 32.90 14.89 0.63
C SER A 39 34.30 14.87 1.22
N SER A 40 35.00 13.77 0.93
CA SER A 40 36.44 13.52 1.05
C SER A 40 36.96 12.95 2.38
N LEU A 41 37.17 11.63 2.38
CA LEU A 41 38.50 11.02 2.56
C LEU A 41 38.41 9.52 2.23
N GLY A 42 38.84 9.17 1.02
CA GLY A 42 38.87 7.79 0.56
C GLY A 42 39.97 6.96 1.19
N MET A 43 39.78 5.64 1.15
CA MET A 43 40.83 4.71 0.73
C MET A 43 40.19 3.38 0.31
N ALA A 44 40.57 2.95 -0.89
CA ALA A 44 40.20 1.71 -1.53
C ALA A 44 40.87 0.49 -0.88
N SER A 45 40.25 -0.69 -0.96
CA SER A 45 40.69 -1.74 -1.90
C SER A 45 39.99 -3.09 -1.67
N ALA A 46 39.62 -3.68 -2.82
CA ALA A 46 39.51 -5.11 -3.13
C ALA A 46 38.50 -5.96 -2.36
N TRP A 47 37.65 -6.70 -3.10
CA TRP A 47 37.74 -8.16 -3.21
C TRP A 47 36.92 -8.65 -4.41
N GLU A 48 37.45 -9.71 -5.04
CA GLU A 48 37.10 -10.26 -6.34
C GLU A 48 35.89 -11.21 -6.30
N SER A 49 35.12 -11.25 -7.38
CA SER A 49 34.07 -12.24 -7.65
C SER A 49 34.65 -13.65 -7.83
N PRO A 50 34.03 -14.72 -7.30
CA PRO A 50 34.25 -16.07 -7.79
C PRO A 50 33.21 -16.46 -8.85
N ALA A 51 33.72 -17.07 -9.92
CA ALA A 51 33.03 -17.66 -11.07
C ALA A 51 32.14 -18.88 -10.68
N PRO A 52 31.21 -19.31 -11.57
CA PRO A 52 30.18 -20.30 -11.25
C PRO A 52 30.73 -21.73 -11.24
N MET A 53 30.21 -22.58 -10.34
CA MET A 53 30.45 -24.03 -10.36
C MET A 53 29.29 -24.81 -11.00
N PRO A 54 29.56 -26.01 -11.56
CA PRO A 54 28.82 -26.55 -12.70
C PRO A 54 27.66 -27.47 -12.33
N LYS A 55 26.68 -27.51 -13.25
CA LYS A 55 25.52 -28.40 -13.28
C LYS A 55 25.92 -29.88 -13.11
N GLN A 56 25.30 -30.56 -12.14
CA GLN A 56 25.19 -32.01 -12.12
C GLN A 56 23.71 -32.42 -12.23
N ASP A 57 23.42 -33.14 -13.31
CA ASP A 57 22.17 -33.82 -13.59
C ASP A 57 21.75 -34.70 -12.40
N HIS A 58 20.51 -34.52 -11.92
CA HIS A 58 19.86 -35.54 -11.11
C HIS A 58 18.50 -35.91 -11.70
N GLN A 59 18.47 -37.18 -12.13
CA GLN A 59 17.31 -37.94 -12.55
C GLN A 59 16.19 -37.93 -11.50
N ILE A 60 14.98 -37.86 -12.04
CA ILE A 60 13.67 -38.10 -11.43
C ILE A 60 13.72 -39.33 -10.51
N MET A 61 13.47 -39.11 -9.22
CA MET A 61 13.04 -40.13 -8.25
C MET A 61 11.90 -39.54 -7.44
N ASN A 62 10.68 -40.02 -7.73
CA ASN A 62 9.51 -39.89 -6.86
C ASN A 62 9.82 -40.57 -5.53
N ASP A 63 10.05 -39.80 -4.48
CA ASP A 63 9.79 -40.21 -3.12
C ASP A 63 9.30 -39.00 -2.33
N SER A 64 8.27 -39.25 -1.53
CA SER A 64 7.55 -38.29 -0.67
C SER A 64 8.48 -37.32 0.07
N TYR A 65 8.57 -36.08 -0.41
CA TYR A 65 9.09 -34.97 0.37
C TYR A 65 8.05 -34.60 1.43
N LYS A 66 8.31 -35.04 2.67
CA LYS A 66 7.89 -34.27 3.84
C LYS A 66 8.52 -32.89 3.69
N VAL A 67 7.69 -31.87 3.57
CA VAL A 67 8.10 -30.46 3.55
C VAL A 67 8.82 -30.18 4.88
N SER A 68 10.14 -30.17 4.83
CA SER A 68 11.02 -29.63 5.86
C SER A 68 11.34 -28.19 5.47
N GLY A 69 10.74 -27.23 6.17
CA GLY A 69 10.93 -25.80 5.89
C GLY A 69 10.12 -24.85 6.80
N PHE A 70 9.08 -25.32 7.49
CA PHE A 70 8.45 -24.56 8.57
C PHE A 70 9.24 -24.75 9.86
N THR A 71 9.86 -23.70 10.40
CA THR A 71 9.89 -23.55 11.86
C THR A 71 8.56 -22.97 12.28
N ARG A 72 7.56 -23.86 12.31
CA ARG A 72 6.37 -23.79 13.16
C ARG A 72 6.81 -23.19 14.50
N ALA A 73 5.95 -22.43 15.19
CA ALA A 73 6.12 -22.38 16.64
C ALA A 73 6.24 -23.84 17.06
N SER A 74 7.42 -24.18 17.61
CA SER A 74 7.71 -25.59 17.82
C SER A 74 6.54 -26.16 18.59
N SER A 75 6.25 -27.45 18.42
CA SER A 75 5.12 -28.11 19.09
C SER A 75 5.21 -28.11 20.63
N VAL A 76 5.99 -27.21 21.22
CA VAL A 76 6.28 -27.02 22.63
C VAL A 76 6.15 -25.55 23.07
N SER A 77 5.91 -24.55 22.21
CA SER A 77 5.59 -23.18 22.68
C SER A 77 4.09 -23.05 22.99
N LYS A 78 3.73 -22.68 24.22
CA LYS A 78 2.35 -22.60 24.70
C LYS A 78 1.99 -21.21 25.26
N ALA A 79 0.72 -20.89 25.29
CA ALA A 79 0.19 -19.68 25.90
C ALA A 79 -0.97 -20.00 26.85
N ILE A 80 -1.13 -19.21 27.91
CA ILE A 80 -2.30 -19.19 28.78
C ILE A 80 -2.81 -17.76 28.80
N ILE A 81 -4.10 -17.57 28.52
CA ILE A 81 -4.77 -16.25 28.57
C ILE A 81 -5.84 -16.30 29.65
N VAL A 82 -5.92 -15.26 30.49
CA VAL A 82 -6.92 -15.14 31.56
C VAL A 82 -7.63 -13.80 31.48
N ALA A 83 -8.93 -13.84 31.20
CA ALA A 83 -9.85 -12.71 31.36
C ALA A 83 -10.51 -12.75 32.75
N GLY A 84 -9.96 -12.01 33.72
CA GLY A 84 -10.42 -11.96 35.11
C GLY A 84 -11.51 -10.91 35.37
N GLY A 85 -12.42 -11.18 36.32
CA GLY A 85 -13.48 -10.24 36.71
C GLY A 85 -14.91 -10.82 36.73
N GLY A 86 -15.11 -12.05 36.28
CA GLY A 86 -16.34 -12.80 36.55
C GLY A 86 -17.58 -12.43 35.72
N GLY A 87 -17.50 -11.48 34.77
CA GLY A 87 -18.60 -11.15 33.85
C GLY A 87 -19.92 -10.75 34.52
N THR A 88 -19.89 -10.29 35.78
CA THR A 88 -21.10 -9.90 36.50
C THR A 88 -21.61 -8.53 36.03
N PHE A 89 -22.91 -8.26 36.14
CA PHE A 89 -23.51 -6.98 35.69
C PHE A 89 -22.89 -5.74 36.36
N ASP A 90 -22.30 -5.89 37.55
CA ASP A 90 -21.66 -4.80 38.29
C ASP A 90 -20.16 -4.63 37.93
N ASP A 91 -19.59 -5.52 37.11
CA ASP A 91 -18.22 -5.40 36.62
C ASP A 91 -18.16 -4.46 35.41
N THR A 92 -17.88 -3.19 35.69
CA THR A 92 -17.73 -2.15 34.67
C THR A 92 -16.47 -2.29 33.80
N LEU A 93 -15.52 -3.16 34.18
CA LEU A 93 -14.28 -3.39 33.43
C LEU A 93 -14.43 -4.55 32.44
N TRP A 94 -15.40 -5.44 32.65
CA TRP A 94 -15.53 -6.72 31.95
C TRP A 94 -15.41 -6.63 30.44
N GLU A 95 -16.11 -5.69 29.80
CA GLU A 95 -16.05 -5.54 28.33
C GLU A 95 -14.62 -5.23 27.84
N SER A 96 -13.87 -4.42 28.59
CA SER A 96 -12.49 -4.07 28.25
C SER A 96 -11.53 -5.23 28.50
N THR A 97 -11.70 -5.94 29.62
CA THR A 97 -10.97 -7.17 29.93
C THR A 97 -11.15 -8.19 28.82
N GLN A 98 -12.40 -8.46 28.44
CA GLN A 98 -12.74 -9.45 27.44
C GLN A 98 -12.18 -9.07 26.07
N MET A 99 -12.31 -7.80 25.68
CA MET A 99 -11.76 -7.30 24.42
C MET A 99 -10.25 -7.51 24.35
N CYS A 100 -9.51 -7.12 25.40
CA CYS A 100 -8.06 -7.26 25.43
C CYS A 100 -7.62 -8.73 25.43
N ALA A 101 -8.37 -9.62 26.08
CA ALA A 101 -8.11 -11.06 26.07
C ALA A 101 -8.39 -11.70 24.70
N ASN A 102 -9.50 -11.35 24.03
CA ASN A 102 -9.78 -11.79 22.66
C ASN A 102 -8.72 -11.25 21.68
N TYR A 103 -8.25 -10.02 21.90
CA TYR A 103 -7.22 -9.44 21.04
C TYR A 103 -5.86 -10.12 21.22
N ALA A 104 -5.48 -10.47 22.46
CA ALA A 104 -4.31 -11.29 22.74
C ALA A 104 -4.41 -12.69 22.09
N TYR A 105 -5.58 -13.33 22.18
CA TYR A 105 -5.83 -14.64 21.57
C TYR A 105 -5.59 -14.58 20.07
N ARG A 106 -6.22 -13.62 19.39
CA ARG A 106 -6.00 -13.38 17.96
C ARG A 106 -4.53 -13.08 17.67
N ALA A 107 -3.91 -12.14 18.38
CA ALA A 107 -2.50 -11.80 18.18
C ALA A 107 -1.60 -13.04 18.29
N LEU A 108 -1.85 -13.94 19.25
CA LEU A 108 -1.10 -15.19 19.38
C LEU A 108 -1.32 -16.16 18.22
N LEU A 109 -2.56 -16.32 17.74
CA LEU A 109 -2.84 -17.07 16.51
C LEU A 109 -2.09 -16.47 15.32
N TYR A 110 -2.11 -15.14 15.17
CA TYR A 110 -1.33 -14.42 14.15
C TYR A 110 0.18 -14.60 14.32
N ARG A 111 0.68 -14.79 15.55
CA ARG A 111 2.09 -15.14 15.83
C ARG A 111 2.42 -16.63 15.60
N GLY A 112 1.48 -17.42 15.07
CA GLY A 112 1.69 -18.82 14.74
C GLY A 112 1.53 -19.79 15.91
N TYR A 113 0.93 -19.34 17.02
CA TYR A 113 0.45 -20.29 18.03
C TYR A 113 -0.71 -21.09 17.44
N LEU A 114 -0.69 -22.40 17.64
CA LEU A 114 -1.83 -23.25 17.34
C LEU A 114 -2.88 -23.08 18.42
N LYS A 115 -4.16 -23.17 18.05
CA LYS A 115 -5.30 -23.13 18.97
C LYS A 115 -5.12 -24.12 20.13
N GLU A 116 -4.71 -25.35 19.84
CA GLU A 116 -4.45 -26.37 20.88
C GLU A 116 -3.26 -26.06 21.83
N ASN A 117 -2.47 -25.05 21.51
CA ASN A 117 -1.34 -24.56 22.31
C ASN A 117 -1.65 -23.23 23.02
N ILE A 118 -2.87 -22.71 22.91
CA ILE A 118 -3.35 -21.59 23.73
C ILE A 118 -4.42 -22.16 24.67
N TYR A 119 -4.27 -21.92 25.97
CA TYR A 119 -5.30 -22.24 26.95
C TYR A 119 -6.00 -20.96 27.39
N TYR A 120 -7.22 -20.74 26.93
CA TYR A 120 -7.95 -19.50 27.16
C TYR A 120 -9.02 -19.67 28.24
N LEU A 121 -8.84 -18.94 29.34
CA LEU A 121 -9.76 -18.85 30.47
C LEU A 121 -10.58 -17.55 30.42
N SER A 122 -11.90 -17.67 30.32
CA SER A 122 -12.83 -16.53 30.41
C SER A 122 -14.12 -16.90 31.13
N SER A 123 -14.76 -15.93 31.79
CA SER A 123 -16.10 -16.12 32.39
C SER A 123 -17.20 -16.32 31.36
N ASP A 124 -17.00 -15.84 30.12
CA ASP A 124 -17.86 -16.11 28.99
C ASP A 124 -17.20 -17.15 28.08
N THR A 125 -17.71 -18.38 28.11
CA THR A 125 -17.19 -19.50 27.30
C THR A 125 -17.90 -19.62 25.96
N SER A 126 -18.79 -18.68 25.61
CA SER A 126 -19.51 -18.66 24.32
C SER A 126 -18.83 -17.80 23.27
N ILE A 127 -17.61 -17.37 23.55
CA ILE A 127 -16.83 -16.47 22.72
C ILE A 127 -16.26 -17.23 21.53
N ASP A 128 -16.48 -16.63 20.36
CA ASP A 128 -15.77 -16.88 19.13
C ASP A 128 -14.74 -15.74 18.98
N ALA A 129 -13.53 -15.99 19.47
CA ALA A 129 -12.46 -15.01 19.56
C ALA A 129 -11.69 -14.89 18.24
N ASP A 130 -11.67 -15.92 17.40
CA ASP A 130 -11.05 -15.91 16.07
C ASP A 130 -12.04 -15.58 14.94
N ASP A 131 -13.32 -15.33 15.26
CA ASP A 131 -14.40 -14.98 14.35
C ASP A 131 -14.64 -16.06 13.27
N ASN A 132 -14.39 -17.33 13.59
CA ASN A 132 -14.53 -18.48 12.68
C ASN A 132 -15.98 -19.01 12.57
N GLY A 133 -16.92 -18.43 13.33
CA GLY A 133 -18.32 -18.83 13.44
C GLY A 133 -18.59 -19.93 14.45
N GLN A 134 -17.60 -20.37 15.24
CA GLN A 134 -17.70 -21.40 16.26
C GLN A 134 -17.16 -20.89 17.60
N PRO A 135 -17.91 -21.05 18.71
CA PRO A 135 -17.44 -20.68 20.04
C PRO A 135 -16.56 -21.79 20.62
N ASP A 136 -15.39 -22.01 20.02
CA ASP A 136 -14.45 -23.08 20.40
C ASP A 136 -13.08 -22.56 20.87
N ASP A 137 -12.96 -21.26 21.16
CA ASP A 137 -11.70 -20.61 21.58
C ASP A 137 -11.47 -20.59 23.08
N VAL A 138 -12.53 -20.53 23.89
CA VAL A 138 -12.41 -20.50 25.35
C VAL A 138 -12.46 -21.92 25.89
N ASP A 139 -11.35 -22.39 26.46
CA ASP A 139 -11.23 -23.75 26.99
C ASP A 139 -12.10 -23.95 28.23
N GLU A 140 -12.05 -23.02 29.18
CA GLU A 140 -12.68 -23.18 30.49
C GLU A 140 -13.01 -21.84 31.16
N THR A 141 -13.87 -21.88 32.19
CA THR A 141 -14.16 -20.68 33.00
C THR A 141 -12.93 -20.19 33.77
N ALA A 142 -12.70 -18.88 33.80
CA ALA A 142 -11.64 -18.27 34.63
C ALA A 142 -11.92 -18.48 36.13
N THR A 143 -11.23 -19.45 36.72
CA THR A 143 -11.27 -19.77 38.17
C THR A 143 -9.86 -20.06 38.66
N TYR A 144 -9.66 -19.94 39.97
CA TYR A 144 -8.40 -20.31 40.62
C TYR A 144 -8.01 -21.75 40.28
N GLN A 145 -8.96 -22.69 40.34
CA GLN A 145 -8.69 -24.10 40.07
C GLN A 145 -8.31 -24.33 38.61
N ASN A 146 -9.04 -23.73 37.66
CA ASN A 146 -8.76 -23.92 36.23
C ASN A 146 -7.43 -23.28 35.81
N LEU A 147 -7.03 -22.15 36.41
CA LEU A 147 -5.70 -21.57 36.19
C LEU A 147 -4.60 -22.47 36.78
N SER A 148 -4.80 -22.98 38.00
CA SER A 148 -3.89 -23.95 38.59
C SER A 148 -3.74 -25.19 37.68
N ASP A 149 -4.84 -25.72 37.14
CA ASP A 149 -4.80 -26.89 36.26
C ASP A 149 -4.13 -26.57 34.92
N ALA A 150 -4.36 -25.38 34.35
CA ALA A 150 -3.68 -24.92 33.15
C ALA A 150 -2.15 -24.90 33.33
N ILE A 151 -1.66 -24.36 34.46
CA ILE A 151 -0.23 -24.23 34.76
C ILE A 151 0.39 -25.57 35.22
N ASN A 152 -0.26 -26.27 36.14
CA ASN A 152 0.32 -27.43 36.82
C ASN A 152 0.04 -28.76 36.11
N ILE A 153 -0.95 -28.81 35.22
CA ILE A 153 -1.34 -30.03 34.51
C ILE A 153 -1.17 -29.83 32.99
N TRP A 154 -1.90 -28.89 32.38
CA TRP A 154 -1.94 -28.75 30.92
C TRP A 154 -0.58 -28.32 30.33
N ALA A 155 0.09 -27.34 30.92
CA ALA A 155 1.42 -26.90 30.49
C ALA A 155 2.50 -27.98 30.70
N ARG A 156 2.26 -28.94 31.60
CA ARG A 156 3.20 -30.03 31.96
C ARG A 156 2.89 -31.37 31.31
N ARG A 157 1.90 -31.43 30.43
CA ARG A 157 1.48 -32.67 29.76
C ARG A 157 2.68 -33.41 29.16
N SER A 158 2.87 -34.67 29.52
CA SER A 158 4.06 -35.43 29.11
C SER A 158 4.14 -35.68 27.60
N ASP A 159 3.00 -35.66 26.92
CA ASP A 159 2.88 -35.83 25.46
C ASP A 159 3.11 -34.53 24.67
N ASN A 160 2.90 -33.38 25.31
CA ASN A 160 3.15 -32.05 24.75
C ASN A 160 3.50 -31.08 25.89
N PRO A 161 4.72 -31.12 26.45
CA PRO A 161 5.12 -30.21 27.51
C PRO A 161 5.48 -28.84 26.94
N ALA A 162 5.22 -27.77 27.70
CA ALA A 162 5.72 -26.45 27.35
C ALA A 162 7.26 -26.45 27.40
N HIS A 163 7.90 -26.01 26.32
CA HIS A 163 9.27 -25.53 26.28
C HIS A 163 9.27 -24.05 26.65
N ASP A 164 8.56 -23.23 25.90
CA ASP A 164 8.30 -21.83 26.24
C ASP A 164 6.84 -21.65 26.64
N LEU A 165 6.58 -20.80 27.63
CA LEU A 165 5.23 -20.48 28.08
C LEU A 165 5.04 -18.98 28.20
N MET A 166 4.03 -18.46 27.50
CA MET A 166 3.51 -17.12 27.74
C MET A 166 2.25 -17.20 28.61
N ILE A 167 2.15 -16.37 29.64
CA ILE A 167 0.95 -16.24 30.46
C ILE A 167 0.54 -14.78 30.41
N TYR A 168 -0.66 -14.51 29.92
CA TYR A 168 -1.24 -13.18 29.90
C TYR A 168 -2.50 -13.15 30.77
N MET A 169 -2.52 -12.21 31.72
CA MET A 169 -3.63 -12.04 32.65
C MET A 169 -4.08 -10.59 32.64
N THR A 170 -5.37 -10.36 32.45
CA THR A 170 -5.98 -9.02 32.48
C THR A 170 -7.23 -9.02 33.35
N GLY A 171 -7.51 -7.90 34.04
CA GLY A 171 -8.72 -7.73 34.84
C GLY A 171 -8.54 -6.79 36.04
N HIS A 172 -9.32 -7.02 37.09
CA HIS A 172 -9.21 -6.22 38.32
C HIS A 172 -8.00 -6.63 39.15
N GLY A 173 -7.15 -5.66 39.46
CA GLY A 173 -5.94 -5.87 40.25
C GLY A 173 -5.99 -5.16 41.60
N GLY A 174 -5.19 -5.67 42.52
CA GLY A 174 -4.96 -5.09 43.83
C GLY A 174 -3.50 -5.32 44.25
N ASN A 175 -3.16 -4.90 45.46
CA ASN A 175 -1.80 -5.12 45.98
C ASN A 175 -1.50 -6.62 46.04
N ARG A 176 -0.66 -7.10 45.10
CA ARG A 176 -0.23 -8.50 44.94
C ARG A 176 -1.36 -9.49 44.67
N ILE A 177 -2.48 -9.04 44.12
CA ILE A 177 -3.61 -9.90 43.78
C ILE A 177 -4.18 -9.55 42.40
N LEU A 178 -4.67 -10.56 41.68
CA LEU A 178 -5.61 -10.40 40.57
C LEU A 178 -6.93 -11.06 40.97
N GLN A 179 -8.06 -10.41 40.68
CA GLN A 179 -9.37 -11.04 40.73
C GLN A 179 -9.58 -11.89 39.46
N ILE A 180 -9.65 -13.21 39.63
CA ILE A 180 -9.80 -14.16 38.52
C ILE A 180 -11.27 -14.50 38.24
N GLY A 181 -12.08 -14.63 39.29
CA GLY A 181 -13.52 -14.87 39.22
C GLY A 181 -14.31 -13.84 40.04
N SER A 182 -15.63 -14.03 40.17
CA SER A 182 -16.49 -13.05 40.88
C SER A 182 -16.05 -12.78 42.32
N ASP A 183 -15.58 -13.82 43.04
CA ASP A 183 -15.13 -13.74 44.44
C ASP A 183 -13.79 -14.46 44.67
N GLU A 184 -13.05 -14.74 43.60
CA GLU A 184 -11.78 -15.46 43.65
C GLU A 184 -10.63 -14.54 43.26
N VAL A 185 -9.54 -14.60 44.03
CA VAL A 185 -8.31 -13.87 43.75
C VAL A 185 -7.14 -14.85 43.69
N ILE A 186 -6.13 -14.53 42.88
CA ILE A 186 -4.83 -15.20 42.88
C ILE A 186 -3.79 -14.26 43.48
N GLU A 187 -3.05 -14.73 44.48
CA GLU A 187 -1.97 -13.99 45.10
C GLU A 187 -0.65 -14.17 44.32
N ALA A 188 0.12 -13.10 44.18
CA ALA A 188 1.40 -13.11 43.48
C ALA A 188 2.37 -14.18 44.02
N ARG A 189 2.41 -14.39 45.34
CA ARG A 189 3.27 -15.40 45.98
C ARG A 189 2.90 -16.83 45.58
N GLU A 190 1.61 -17.07 45.40
CA GLU A 190 1.10 -18.38 45.04
C GLU A 190 1.35 -18.69 43.58
N LEU A 191 1.08 -17.72 42.69
CA LEU A 191 1.44 -17.81 41.29
C LEU A 191 2.95 -18.02 41.13
N ASP A 192 3.79 -17.25 41.81
CA ASP A 192 5.25 -17.39 41.82
C ASP A 192 5.67 -18.83 42.17
N SER A 193 5.08 -19.42 43.21
CA SER A 193 5.33 -20.81 43.60
C SER A 193 4.92 -21.82 42.52
N TRP A 194 3.81 -21.61 41.81
CA TRP A 194 3.40 -22.48 40.71
C TRP A 194 4.34 -22.38 39.51
N LEU A 195 4.76 -21.16 39.17
CA LEU A 195 5.70 -20.92 38.06
C LEU A 195 7.10 -21.48 38.38
N ASP A 196 7.55 -21.39 39.63
CA ASP A 196 8.78 -22.03 40.10
C ASP A 196 8.71 -23.55 39.93
N ASP A 197 7.59 -24.15 40.36
CA ASP A 197 7.39 -25.58 40.22
C ASP A 197 7.31 -26.01 38.75
N LEU A 198 6.73 -25.18 37.87
CA LEU A 198 6.66 -25.44 36.43
C LEU A 198 8.06 -25.36 35.80
N GLN A 199 8.82 -24.34 36.14
CA GLN A 199 10.17 -24.10 35.59
C GLN A 199 11.19 -25.16 36.01
N LYS A 200 10.94 -25.94 37.06
CA LYS A 200 11.73 -27.15 37.37
C LYS A 200 11.70 -28.18 36.23
N THR A 201 10.61 -28.25 35.48
CA THR A 201 10.42 -29.20 34.37
C THR A 201 10.45 -28.54 32.99
N MET A 202 10.13 -27.25 32.90
CA MET A 202 10.18 -26.48 31.66
C MET A 202 11.62 -26.21 31.24
N THR A 203 11.88 -26.27 29.94
CA THR A 203 13.23 -26.18 29.37
C THR A 203 13.57 -24.82 28.78
N GLY A 204 12.56 -24.10 28.28
CA GLY A 204 12.71 -22.76 27.72
C GLY A 204 12.25 -21.65 28.67
N ARG A 205 11.79 -20.56 28.06
CA ARG A 205 11.50 -19.26 28.70
C ARG A 205 10.07 -19.14 29.16
N LEU A 206 9.88 -18.46 30.30
CA LEU A 206 8.56 -18.02 30.75
C LEU A 206 8.40 -16.51 30.52
N ILE A 207 7.30 -16.09 29.90
CA ILE A 207 6.92 -14.67 29.80
C ILE A 207 5.59 -14.50 30.52
N PHE A 208 5.55 -13.63 31.51
CA PHE A 208 4.34 -13.32 32.27
C PHE A 208 3.95 -11.85 32.04
N ILE A 209 2.77 -11.63 31.47
CA ILE A 209 2.22 -10.30 31.19
C ILE A 209 0.99 -10.12 32.08
N TYR A 210 0.99 -9.05 32.87
CA TYR A 210 -0.07 -8.75 33.80
C TYR A 210 -0.61 -7.33 33.61
N ASP A 211 -1.82 -7.21 33.04
CA ASP A 211 -2.50 -5.93 32.87
C ASP A 211 -3.63 -5.75 33.89
N ALA A 212 -3.33 -5.02 34.96
CA ALA A 212 -4.31 -4.64 35.97
C ALA A 212 -3.78 -3.51 36.86
N SER A 213 -4.68 -2.92 37.64
CA SER A 213 -4.30 -1.96 38.69
C SER A 213 -3.34 -2.61 39.70
N LYS A 214 -2.29 -1.88 40.10
CA LYS A 214 -1.23 -2.30 41.02
C LYS A 214 -0.43 -3.52 40.52
N SER A 215 -0.41 -3.79 39.22
CA SER A 215 0.26 -4.95 38.65
C SER A 215 1.75 -5.00 38.97
N GLY A 216 2.44 -3.86 39.00
CA GLY A 216 3.86 -3.74 39.37
C GLY A 216 4.19 -4.21 40.79
N THR A 217 3.20 -4.34 41.67
CA THR A 217 3.40 -4.94 43.01
C THR A 217 3.77 -6.43 42.97
N PHE A 218 3.63 -7.08 41.80
CA PHE A 218 4.09 -8.45 41.55
C PHE A 218 5.61 -8.56 41.41
N LEU A 219 6.32 -7.45 41.12
CA LEU A 219 7.78 -7.47 40.95
C LEU A 219 8.53 -7.45 42.29
N CYS A 220 7.95 -6.86 43.34
CA CYS A 220 8.68 -6.63 44.59
C CYS A 220 7.84 -6.76 45.88
N LYS A 221 8.39 -7.45 46.89
CA LYS A 221 7.80 -7.61 48.23
C LYS A 221 8.06 -6.44 49.15
N SER A 222 9.23 -5.81 49.04
CA SER A 222 9.60 -4.66 49.85
C SER A 222 10.70 -3.85 49.16
N ASN A 223 10.63 -2.53 49.27
CA ASN A 223 11.65 -1.63 48.75
C ASN A 223 12.56 -1.15 49.89
N ASP A 224 13.84 -0.92 49.58
CA ASP A 224 14.79 -0.19 50.43
C ASP A 224 15.38 1.02 49.67
N ASP A 225 16.40 1.68 50.25
CA ASP A 225 17.03 2.87 49.66
C ASP A 225 17.73 2.60 48.30
N THR A 226 17.88 1.33 47.90
CA THR A 226 18.54 0.91 46.65
C THR A 226 17.58 0.35 45.59
N GLY A 227 16.29 0.20 45.90
CA GLY A 227 15.29 -0.36 45.00
C GLY A 227 14.57 -1.56 45.62
N CYS A 228 14.34 -2.61 44.83
CA CYS A 228 13.69 -3.82 45.34
C CYS A 228 14.64 -4.62 46.25
N SER A 229 14.25 -4.79 47.52
CA SER A 229 15.03 -5.53 48.52
C SER A 229 14.67 -7.02 48.58
N GLU A 230 13.45 -7.36 48.17
CA GLU A 230 12.95 -8.74 48.12
C GLU A 230 12.15 -8.94 46.82
N PRO A 231 12.80 -9.38 45.74
CA PRO A 231 12.13 -9.65 44.48
C PRO A 231 11.01 -10.70 44.63
N LEU A 232 9.98 -10.53 43.81
CA LEU A 232 8.87 -11.45 43.65
C LEU A 232 8.74 -11.77 42.16
N MET A 233 8.23 -12.95 41.83
CA MET A 233 8.24 -13.46 40.46
C MET A 233 9.65 -13.66 39.88
N SER A 234 10.69 -13.76 40.69
CA SER A 234 12.03 -14.12 40.21
C SER A 234 12.07 -15.61 39.80
N PRO A 235 12.74 -15.96 38.69
CA PRO A 235 12.88 -17.35 38.29
C PRO A 235 13.77 -18.14 39.27
N PRO A 236 13.61 -19.48 39.35
CA PRO A 236 14.60 -20.35 39.96
C PRO A 236 15.98 -20.20 39.30
N GLU A 237 17.06 -20.52 40.02
CA GLU A 237 18.44 -20.42 39.51
C GLU A 237 18.61 -21.13 38.16
N GLY A 238 19.14 -20.40 37.17
CA GLY A 238 19.37 -20.92 35.82
C GLY A 238 18.14 -20.97 34.92
N LYS A 239 17.03 -20.33 35.31
CA LYS A 239 15.81 -20.22 34.50
C LYS A 239 15.57 -18.77 34.06
N GLU A 240 14.91 -18.60 32.92
CA GLU A 240 14.49 -17.29 32.41
C GLU A 240 13.00 -17.07 32.69
N ARG A 241 12.68 -15.96 33.36
CA ARG A 241 11.29 -15.48 33.51
C ARG A 241 11.27 -13.98 33.31
N ILE A 242 10.55 -13.54 32.29
CA ILE A 242 10.32 -12.12 32.00
C ILE A 242 8.94 -11.74 32.52
N VAL A 243 8.85 -10.64 33.26
CA VAL A 243 7.61 -10.13 33.82
C VAL A 243 7.33 -8.74 33.25
N ILE A 244 6.14 -8.57 32.67
CA ILE A 244 5.64 -7.31 32.14
C ILE A 244 4.39 -6.93 32.92
N THR A 245 4.35 -5.72 33.45
CA THR A 245 3.19 -5.18 34.17
C THR A 245 2.73 -3.88 33.54
N SER A 246 1.42 -3.66 33.43
CA SER A 246 0.86 -2.47 32.76
C SER A 246 0.90 -1.19 33.61
N ALA A 247 1.01 -1.33 34.93
CA ALA A 247 1.01 -0.25 35.90
C ALA A 247 2.01 -0.54 37.02
N SER A 248 2.44 0.49 37.75
CA SER A 248 3.29 0.34 38.93
C SER A 248 2.47 -0.01 40.18
N ASP A 249 2.63 0.70 41.31
CA ASP A 249 1.70 0.64 42.46
C ASP A 249 0.57 1.66 42.33
N GLU A 250 -0.08 1.66 41.16
CA GLU A 250 -1.09 2.65 40.76
C GLU A 250 -2.28 2.02 40.01
N SER A 251 -3.25 2.83 39.58
CA SER A 251 -4.37 2.34 38.78
C SER A 251 -3.94 2.02 37.35
N ALA A 252 -4.52 0.97 36.77
CA ALA A 252 -4.44 0.72 35.34
C ALA A 252 -5.65 1.31 34.61
N TYR A 253 -5.42 1.82 33.40
CA TYR A 253 -6.41 2.50 32.58
C TYR A 253 -6.89 1.62 31.43
N PHE A 254 -8.21 1.44 31.39
CA PHE A 254 -8.92 0.76 30.30
C PHE A 254 -10.01 1.69 29.80
N MET A 255 -9.67 2.54 28.84
CA MET A 255 -10.60 3.56 28.33
C MET A 255 -11.18 3.11 26.98
N PRO A 256 -12.48 3.37 26.75
CA PRO A 256 -13.07 3.11 25.44
C PRO A 256 -12.52 4.09 24.40
N MET A 257 -12.23 3.59 23.20
CA MET A 257 -11.88 4.39 22.03
C MET A 257 -12.91 4.13 20.93
N GLY A 258 -13.82 5.08 20.73
CA GLY A 258 -14.96 4.90 19.83
C GLY A 258 -15.89 3.77 20.31
N ARG A 259 -16.03 2.72 19.48
CA ARG A 259 -16.84 1.52 19.79
C ARG A 259 -16.02 0.39 20.45
N LEU A 260 -14.72 0.57 20.65
CA LEU A 260 -13.84 -0.46 21.24
C LEU A 260 -13.74 -0.26 22.76
N PRO A 261 -14.39 -1.10 23.59
CA PRO A 261 -14.20 -1.05 25.03
C PRO A 261 -12.76 -1.45 25.36
N GLY A 262 -11.99 -0.56 25.99
CA GLY A 262 -10.57 -0.79 26.29
C GLY A 262 -9.58 -0.47 25.15
N GLY A 263 -10.03 0.18 24.07
CA GLY A 263 -9.17 0.56 22.93
C GLY A 263 -8.05 1.55 23.27
N LEU A 264 -8.10 2.19 24.44
CA LEU A 264 -6.96 2.91 25.02
C LEU A 264 -6.60 2.27 26.38
N SER A 265 -5.77 1.24 26.31
CA SER A 265 -5.22 0.47 27.44
C SER A 265 -3.83 -0.04 27.08
N PHE A 266 -3.01 -0.41 28.07
CA PHE A 266 -1.69 -1.02 27.81
C PHE A 266 -1.84 -2.29 26.98
N SER A 267 -2.72 -3.22 27.35
CA SER A 267 -2.89 -4.47 26.61
C SER A 267 -3.30 -4.24 25.16
N PHE A 268 -4.20 -3.30 24.86
CA PHE A 268 -4.56 -3.03 23.47
C PHE A 268 -3.35 -2.55 22.66
N GLN A 269 -2.54 -1.62 23.20
CA GLN A 269 -1.34 -1.13 22.50
C GLN A 269 -0.23 -2.19 22.42
N PHE A 270 -0.08 -3.01 23.46
CA PHE A 270 0.91 -4.07 23.51
C PHE A 270 0.58 -5.17 22.49
N TRP A 271 -0.65 -5.68 22.53
CA TRP A 271 -1.10 -6.71 21.61
C TRP A 271 -1.23 -6.22 20.18
N SER A 272 -1.41 -4.91 19.93
CA SER A 272 -1.34 -4.36 18.58
C SER A 272 0.07 -4.42 18.02
N GLY A 273 1.09 -4.07 18.81
CA GLY A 273 2.49 -4.31 18.45
C GLY A 273 2.73 -5.76 18.04
N PHE A 274 2.29 -6.72 18.87
CA PHE A 274 2.39 -8.14 18.53
C PHE A 274 1.63 -8.54 17.27
N TYR A 275 0.39 -8.08 17.13
CA TYR A 275 -0.42 -8.31 15.95
C TYR A 275 0.28 -7.83 14.67
N TYR A 276 0.98 -6.71 14.74
CA TYR A 276 1.76 -6.14 13.62
C TYR A 276 3.21 -6.64 13.55
N GLY A 277 3.59 -7.61 14.37
CA GLY A 277 4.85 -8.34 14.27
C GLY A 277 6.04 -7.76 15.03
N SER A 278 5.82 -6.86 15.98
CA SER A 278 6.87 -6.33 16.86
C SER A 278 7.52 -7.43 17.72
N GLU A 279 8.78 -7.20 18.07
CA GLU A 279 9.49 -7.95 19.11
C GLU A 279 8.96 -7.57 20.51
N LEU A 280 9.34 -8.35 21.53
CA LEU A 280 8.79 -8.20 22.88
C LEU A 280 9.08 -6.82 23.49
N ASP A 281 10.31 -6.32 23.35
CA ASP A 281 10.68 -5.03 23.88
C ASP A 281 10.02 -3.90 23.08
N ASP A 282 9.99 -3.96 21.75
CA ASP A 282 9.32 -2.99 20.90
C ASP A 282 7.82 -2.86 21.24
N ALA A 283 7.12 -4.00 21.37
CA ALA A 283 5.71 -4.00 21.76
C ALA A 283 5.51 -3.42 23.17
N PHE A 284 6.41 -3.74 24.11
CA PHE A 284 6.38 -3.18 25.46
C PHE A 284 6.60 -1.67 25.46
N PHE A 285 7.65 -1.17 24.81
CA PHE A 285 8.00 0.25 24.80
C PHE A 285 6.97 1.07 24.04
N PHE A 286 6.43 0.55 22.94
CA PHE A 286 5.30 1.19 22.26
C PHE A 286 4.09 1.34 23.19
N ALA A 287 3.67 0.28 23.86
CA ALA A 287 2.54 0.33 24.79
C ALA A 287 2.83 1.22 26.00
N LYS A 288 4.06 1.20 26.50
CA LYS A 288 4.53 2.04 27.61
C LYS A 288 4.47 3.52 27.23
N ASP A 289 4.96 3.89 26.05
CA ASP A 289 5.01 5.28 25.59
C ASP A 289 3.60 5.80 25.29
N MET A 290 2.75 4.98 24.69
CA MET A 290 1.33 5.32 24.46
C MET A 290 0.55 5.56 25.76
N MET A 291 0.98 4.94 26.86
CA MET A 291 0.30 5.01 28.16
C MET A 291 1.03 5.91 29.17
N GLU A 292 2.12 6.59 28.79
CA GLU A 292 3.04 7.25 29.72
C GLU A 292 2.40 8.33 30.61
N ASP A 293 1.40 9.03 30.07
CA ASP A 293 0.65 10.08 30.78
C ASP A 293 -0.44 9.52 31.72
N PHE A 294 -0.73 8.21 31.65
CA PHE A 294 -1.82 7.56 32.38
C PHE A 294 -1.30 6.60 33.46
N GLN A 295 -0.27 5.82 33.15
CA GLN A 295 0.24 4.76 34.01
C GLN A 295 1.69 4.40 33.66
N THR A 296 2.37 3.75 34.60
CA THR A 296 3.77 3.35 34.48
C THR A 296 3.87 1.85 34.25
N ALA A 297 4.02 1.43 33.00
CA ALA A 297 4.34 0.04 32.67
C ALA A 297 5.78 -0.33 33.06
N LEU A 298 5.99 -1.57 33.52
CA LEU A 298 7.28 -2.09 33.99
C LEU A 298 7.61 -3.40 33.28
N LEU A 299 8.84 -3.55 32.81
CA LEU A 299 9.43 -4.76 32.25
C LEU A 299 10.59 -5.18 33.15
N ASP A 300 10.51 -6.35 33.79
CA ASP A 300 11.60 -6.99 34.55
C ASP A 300 11.98 -8.29 33.84
N ALA A 301 13.09 -8.28 33.10
CA ALA A 301 13.56 -9.42 32.33
C ALA A 301 14.73 -10.14 33.01
N ASN A 302 15.41 -9.50 33.96
CA ASN A 302 16.50 -10.11 34.73
C ASN A 302 16.04 -10.73 36.06
N GLY A 303 14.80 -10.49 36.48
CA GLY A 303 14.17 -11.04 37.69
C GLY A 303 14.63 -10.38 38.99
N ASN A 304 15.19 -9.17 38.93
CA ASN A 304 15.69 -8.45 40.10
C ASN A 304 14.61 -7.61 40.82
N GLY A 305 13.37 -7.59 40.31
CA GLY A 305 12.25 -6.85 40.87
C GLY A 305 12.28 -5.33 40.62
N ILE A 306 13.21 -4.83 39.80
CA ILE A 306 13.38 -3.43 39.41
C ILE A 306 13.03 -3.34 37.92
N GLY A 307 11.80 -2.95 37.60
CA GLY A 307 11.40 -2.85 36.20
C GLY A 307 12.04 -1.68 35.43
N ASN A 308 12.24 -1.89 34.13
CA ASN A 308 12.77 -0.96 33.14
C ASN A 308 14.24 -0.55 33.36
N ASP A 309 15.03 -1.40 34.01
CA ASP A 309 16.47 -1.15 34.10
C ASP A 309 17.18 -1.42 32.75
N TYR A 310 18.46 -1.05 32.66
CA TYR A 310 19.22 -1.15 31.42
C TYR A 310 19.37 -2.60 30.93
N ASP A 311 19.50 -3.54 31.85
CA ASP A 311 19.67 -4.95 31.53
C ASP A 311 18.34 -5.58 31.09
N ASP A 312 17.20 -5.08 31.57
CA ASP A 312 15.88 -5.59 31.19
C ASP A 312 15.62 -5.46 29.70
N ARG A 313 15.81 -4.26 29.14
CA ARG A 313 15.61 -4.02 27.70
C ARG A 313 16.50 -4.93 26.86
N LYS A 314 17.77 -5.07 27.25
CA LYS A 314 18.72 -5.91 26.52
C LYS A 314 18.34 -7.38 26.54
N LEU A 315 17.72 -7.86 27.62
CA LEU A 315 17.26 -9.24 27.73
C LEU A 315 15.94 -9.48 26.98
N ALA A 316 15.14 -8.44 26.77
CA ALA A 316 13.87 -8.50 26.04
C ALA A 316 14.02 -8.29 24.51
N ASP A 317 15.05 -7.57 24.09
CA ASP A 317 15.44 -7.32 22.69
C ASP A 317 15.61 -8.62 21.89
N GLY A 318 15.13 -8.66 20.65
CA GLY A 318 15.21 -9.85 19.79
C GLY A 318 14.22 -10.97 20.14
N ILE A 319 13.43 -10.83 21.21
CA ILE A 319 12.49 -11.88 21.60
C ILE A 319 11.24 -11.80 20.72
N VAL A 320 11.06 -12.86 19.94
CA VAL A 320 9.83 -13.11 19.19
C VAL A 320 9.09 -14.29 19.84
N PRO A 321 8.04 -14.04 20.65
CA PRO A 321 7.22 -15.11 21.21
C PRO A 321 6.65 -16.01 20.12
N GLY A 322 6.75 -17.33 20.34
CA GLY A 322 6.41 -18.36 19.36
C GLY A 322 7.61 -18.88 18.54
N LYS A 323 8.79 -18.24 18.57
CA LYS A 323 10.02 -18.72 17.91
C LYS A 323 10.96 -19.36 18.94
N VAL A 324 11.47 -20.57 18.68
CA VAL A 324 12.45 -21.23 19.57
C VAL A 324 13.81 -20.57 19.42
N ARG A 325 14.47 -20.27 20.54
CA ARG A 325 15.88 -19.86 20.59
C ARG A 325 16.75 -21.06 20.21
N THR A 326 17.39 -21.03 19.04
CA THR A 326 18.39 -22.03 18.66
C THR A 326 19.75 -21.59 19.22
N ASP A 327 20.35 -22.39 20.10
CA ASP A 327 21.59 -22.06 20.84
C ASP A 327 22.89 -22.05 20.00
N GLU A 328 22.81 -21.87 18.68
CA GLU A 328 24.00 -21.76 17.83
C GLU A 328 23.93 -20.49 16.98
N ASP A 329 25.03 -19.73 17.00
CA ASP A 329 25.34 -18.60 16.12
C ASP A 329 25.30 -19.04 14.63
N ASP A 330 24.10 -19.23 14.09
CA ASP A 330 23.86 -19.35 12.66
C ASP A 330 23.33 -18.00 12.17
N PRO A 331 24.08 -17.26 11.32
CA PRO A 331 23.62 -16.01 10.74
C PRO A 331 22.62 -16.33 9.63
N VAL A 332 21.48 -16.92 9.97
CA VAL A 332 20.32 -16.92 9.09
C VAL A 332 19.40 -15.83 9.63
N GLY A 333 19.60 -14.62 9.12
CA GLY A 333 18.63 -13.55 9.24
C GLY A 333 17.28 -14.07 8.75
N LEU A 334 16.35 -14.29 9.68
CA LEU A 334 14.96 -14.59 9.38
C LEU A 334 14.10 -13.67 10.24
N THR A 335 14.00 -12.43 9.78
CA THR A 335 12.90 -11.49 10.04
C THR A 335 11.67 -11.81 9.16
N GLU A 336 11.66 -12.90 8.41
CA GLU A 336 10.61 -13.25 7.43
C GLU A 336 9.94 -14.61 7.69
N PRO A 337 8.89 -14.70 8.53
CA PRO A 337 8.00 -15.88 8.41
C PRO A 337 6.50 -15.57 8.31
N PHE A 338 6.03 -14.35 8.64
CA PHE A 338 4.59 -14.06 8.68
C PHE A 338 4.02 -13.60 7.32
N THR A 339 4.81 -12.88 6.51
CA THR A 339 4.46 -12.56 5.13
C THR A 339 4.31 -13.81 4.27
N ASP A 340 5.12 -14.85 4.51
CA ASP A 340 5.02 -16.13 3.79
C ASP A 340 3.69 -16.84 4.04
N TYR A 341 3.13 -16.76 5.26
CA TYR A 341 1.83 -17.39 5.56
C TYR A 341 0.64 -16.65 4.93
N ILE A 342 0.63 -15.31 4.94
CA ILE A 342 -0.40 -14.55 4.20
C ILE A 342 -0.25 -14.80 2.70
N LEU A 343 0.97 -14.87 2.15
CA LEU A 343 1.22 -15.21 0.76
C LEU A 343 0.77 -16.63 0.39
N ASP A 344 0.93 -17.60 1.29
CA ASP A 344 0.45 -18.98 1.10
C ASP A 344 -1.09 -19.06 0.99
N ILE A 345 -1.81 -18.14 1.65
CA ILE A 345 -3.28 -18.02 1.59
C ILE A 345 -3.78 -16.81 0.78
N SER A 346 -2.89 -16.16 0.04
CA SER A 346 -3.21 -15.09 -0.90
C SER A 346 -3.11 -15.61 -2.32
N LYS A 347 -4.03 -15.19 -3.18
CA LYS A 347 -4.00 -15.55 -4.60
C LYS A 347 -4.12 -14.33 -5.47
N ALA A 348 -3.56 -14.42 -6.67
CA ALA A 348 -3.70 -13.42 -7.71
C ALA A 348 -4.31 -14.04 -8.98
N ILE A 349 -5.19 -13.31 -9.65
CA ILE A 349 -5.63 -13.59 -11.01
C ILE A 349 -5.20 -12.40 -11.86
N ILE A 350 -4.43 -12.67 -12.92
CA ILE A 350 -4.01 -11.66 -13.89
C ILE A 350 -4.66 -12.00 -15.23
N VAL A 351 -5.25 -11.02 -15.92
CA VAL A 351 -5.87 -11.24 -17.24
C VAL A 351 -5.34 -10.24 -18.26
N ALA A 352 -4.60 -10.75 -19.25
CA ALA A 352 -4.27 -10.05 -20.47
C ALA A 352 -5.45 -10.18 -21.45
N GLY A 353 -6.31 -9.17 -21.48
CA GLY A 353 -7.53 -9.14 -22.30
C GLY A 353 -7.26 -8.93 -23.79
N GLY A 354 -8.30 -8.96 -24.61
CA GLY A 354 -8.25 -8.66 -26.05
C GLY A 354 -7.60 -9.71 -26.94
N GLY A 355 -6.38 -10.13 -26.62
CA GLY A 355 -5.57 -11.05 -27.40
C GLY A 355 -4.97 -10.43 -28.68
N PRO A 356 -4.04 -11.14 -29.35
CA PRO A 356 -3.45 -10.67 -30.60
C PRO A 356 -4.43 -10.88 -31.76
N TYR A 357 -4.95 -9.79 -32.32
CA TYR A 357 -5.72 -9.81 -33.56
C TYR A 357 -5.40 -8.58 -34.43
N PRO A 358 -5.58 -8.66 -35.77
CA PRO A 358 -5.31 -7.53 -36.64
C PRO A 358 -6.10 -6.28 -36.22
N GLY A 359 -5.39 -5.21 -35.90
CA GLY A 359 -5.96 -3.94 -35.43
C GLY A 359 -5.95 -3.75 -33.91
N ASN A 360 -5.57 -4.76 -33.11
CA ASN A 360 -5.30 -4.55 -31.69
C ASN A 360 -3.89 -4.00 -31.48
N ASN A 361 -3.74 -2.69 -31.57
CA ASN A 361 -2.44 -2.04 -31.34
C ASN A 361 -2.10 -1.90 -29.84
N LEU A 362 -3.04 -2.21 -28.94
CA LEU A 362 -2.85 -2.18 -27.48
C LEU A 362 -2.19 -3.45 -26.94
N TRP A 363 -2.15 -4.54 -27.73
CA TRP A 363 -1.75 -5.85 -27.24
C TRP A 363 -0.33 -5.90 -26.65
N GLU A 364 0.62 -5.13 -27.21
CA GLU A 364 1.98 -5.05 -26.67
C GLU A 364 1.99 -4.35 -25.29
N ASP A 365 1.19 -3.30 -25.11
CA ASP A 365 1.04 -2.58 -23.83
C ASP A 365 0.34 -3.47 -22.77
N THR A 366 -0.70 -4.19 -23.18
CA THR A 366 -1.42 -5.18 -22.35
C THR A 366 -0.45 -6.24 -21.83
N MET A 367 0.39 -6.80 -22.72
CA MET A 367 1.40 -7.80 -22.34
C MET A 367 2.48 -7.21 -21.44
N LEU A 368 2.96 -5.99 -21.71
CA LEU A 368 3.92 -5.33 -20.83
C LEU A 368 3.38 -5.20 -19.40
N CYS A 369 2.18 -4.65 -19.23
CA CYS A 369 1.64 -4.39 -17.91
C CYS A 369 1.31 -5.68 -17.15
N THR A 370 0.80 -6.71 -17.84
CA THR A 370 0.47 -8.00 -17.20
C THR A 370 1.70 -8.84 -16.87
N ASN A 371 2.73 -8.83 -17.71
CA ASN A 371 4.01 -9.48 -17.40
C ASN A 371 4.69 -8.78 -16.23
N TYR A 372 4.69 -7.46 -16.21
CA TYR A 372 5.30 -6.69 -15.12
C TYR A 372 4.57 -6.91 -13.79
N ALA A 373 3.23 -6.94 -13.81
CA ALA A 373 2.44 -7.31 -12.64
C ALA A 373 2.76 -8.73 -12.14
N TYR A 374 2.92 -9.70 -13.04
CA TYR A 374 3.29 -11.07 -12.69
C TYR A 374 4.66 -11.12 -12.00
N ASP A 375 5.67 -10.52 -12.62
CA ASP A 375 7.04 -10.47 -12.11
C ASP A 375 7.09 -9.82 -10.72
N ILE A 376 6.45 -8.66 -10.56
CA ILE A 376 6.37 -7.96 -9.27
C ILE A 376 5.65 -8.82 -8.23
N LEU A 377 4.57 -9.54 -8.58
CA LEU A 377 3.91 -10.41 -7.60
C LEU A 377 4.83 -11.55 -7.14
N ILE A 378 5.62 -12.14 -8.05
CA ILE A 378 6.66 -13.12 -7.71
C ILE A 378 7.71 -12.50 -6.78
N GLU A 379 8.22 -11.32 -7.11
CA GLU A 379 9.20 -10.60 -6.28
C GLU A 379 8.63 -10.27 -4.90
N ARG A 380 7.35 -9.84 -4.86
CA ARG A 380 6.53 -9.63 -3.65
C ARG A 380 6.14 -10.92 -2.94
N GLY A 381 6.66 -12.07 -3.37
CA GLY A 381 6.63 -13.34 -2.65
C GLY A 381 5.43 -14.23 -2.96
N TYR A 382 4.56 -13.88 -3.90
CA TYR A 382 3.59 -14.84 -4.40
C TYR A 382 4.33 -15.99 -5.05
N SER A 383 3.91 -17.22 -4.77
CA SER A 383 4.39 -18.38 -5.52
C SER A 383 3.64 -18.48 -6.85
N LYS A 384 4.28 -19.09 -7.86
CA LYS A 384 3.65 -19.29 -9.18
C LYS A 384 2.31 -20.02 -9.07
N GLU A 385 2.19 -20.98 -8.17
CA GLU A 385 0.94 -21.72 -7.94
C GLU A 385 -0.20 -20.88 -7.35
N ASN A 386 0.13 -19.73 -6.75
CA ASN A 386 -0.82 -18.76 -6.21
C ASN A 386 -1.12 -17.61 -7.19
N ILE A 387 -0.60 -17.65 -8.42
CA ILE A 387 -0.92 -16.72 -9.49
C ILE A 387 -1.57 -17.48 -10.66
N CYS A 388 -2.81 -17.12 -11.00
CA CYS A 388 -3.48 -17.59 -12.21
C CYS A 388 -3.38 -16.52 -13.29
N TYR A 389 -2.36 -16.62 -14.15
CA TYR A 389 -2.17 -15.69 -15.26
C TYR A 389 -2.87 -16.21 -16.53
N LEU A 390 -3.91 -15.50 -16.97
CA LEU A 390 -4.66 -15.80 -18.18
C LEU A 390 -4.24 -14.88 -19.33
N SER A 391 -3.70 -15.47 -20.40
CA SER A 391 -3.24 -14.75 -21.58
C SER A 391 -3.39 -15.60 -22.84
N SER A 392 -3.58 -14.94 -23.99
CA SER A 392 -3.58 -15.62 -25.30
C SER A 392 -2.16 -16.05 -25.74
N ASP A 393 -1.11 -15.48 -25.14
CA ASP A 393 0.28 -15.83 -25.45
C ASP A 393 0.85 -16.80 -24.41
N LYS A 394 0.75 -18.10 -24.71
CA LYS A 394 1.19 -19.18 -23.80
C LYS A 394 2.70 -19.38 -23.74
N ASP A 395 3.44 -18.76 -24.66
CA ASP A 395 4.89 -18.91 -24.72
C ASP A 395 5.60 -17.82 -23.88
N THR A 396 4.84 -16.94 -23.24
CA THR A 396 5.30 -15.89 -22.32
C THR A 396 6.14 -16.47 -21.16
N ASP A 397 7.29 -15.84 -20.93
CA ASP A 397 8.22 -16.05 -19.81
C ASP A 397 8.29 -14.72 -19.03
N ALA A 398 7.31 -14.50 -18.17
CA ALA A 398 7.08 -13.24 -17.47
C ALA A 398 8.09 -13.01 -16.33
N ASP A 399 8.57 -14.07 -15.67
CA ASP A 399 9.58 -13.98 -14.61
C ASP A 399 11.04 -14.10 -15.13
N GLY A 400 11.22 -14.24 -16.45
CA GLY A 400 12.52 -14.25 -17.11
C GLY A 400 13.40 -15.45 -16.75
N ASN A 401 12.82 -16.56 -16.27
CA ASN A 401 13.57 -17.73 -15.86
C ASN A 401 14.00 -18.63 -17.04
N GLY A 402 13.54 -18.33 -18.26
CA GLY A 402 13.82 -19.06 -19.49
C GLY A 402 12.86 -20.20 -19.80
N LEU A 403 11.72 -20.29 -19.09
CA LEU A 403 10.68 -21.31 -19.26
C LEU A 403 9.32 -20.63 -19.51
N SER A 404 8.55 -21.17 -20.45
CA SER A 404 7.16 -20.76 -20.66
C SER A 404 6.22 -21.49 -19.70
N ASP A 405 6.29 -21.17 -18.40
CA ASP A 405 5.50 -21.81 -17.34
C ASP A 405 4.63 -20.84 -16.52
N ASP A 406 4.54 -19.57 -16.92
CA ASP A 406 3.77 -18.55 -16.19
C ASP A 406 2.28 -18.51 -16.55
N VAL A 407 1.94 -18.76 -17.81
CA VAL A 407 0.57 -18.62 -18.31
C VAL A 407 -0.24 -19.88 -18.02
N TYR A 408 -1.23 -19.73 -17.13
CA TYR A 408 -2.12 -20.80 -16.70
C TYR A 408 -3.10 -21.24 -17.80
N GLY A 409 -3.58 -20.31 -18.63
CA GLY A 409 -4.51 -20.61 -19.72
C GLY A 409 -4.93 -19.40 -20.55
N ASP A 410 -5.77 -19.64 -21.56
CA ASP A 410 -6.29 -18.56 -22.43
C ASP A 410 -7.21 -17.62 -21.65
N ALA A 411 -7.17 -16.32 -21.95
CA ALA A 411 -8.10 -15.30 -21.42
C ALA A 411 -9.52 -15.46 -22.00
N THR A 412 -10.24 -16.47 -21.53
CA THR A 412 -11.62 -16.78 -21.94
C THR A 412 -12.58 -16.61 -20.77
N TYR A 413 -13.85 -16.39 -21.09
CA TYR A 413 -14.92 -16.29 -20.10
C TYR A 413 -14.97 -17.52 -19.20
N GLU A 414 -14.87 -18.72 -19.79
CA GLU A 414 -14.87 -19.98 -19.03
C GLU A 414 -13.65 -20.08 -18.11
N ASN A 415 -12.44 -19.77 -18.60
CA ASN A 415 -11.24 -19.88 -17.77
C ASN A 415 -11.24 -18.87 -16.61
N LEU A 416 -11.69 -17.63 -16.85
CA LEU A 416 -11.83 -16.64 -15.78
C LEU A 416 -12.92 -17.04 -14.77
N PHE A 417 -14.06 -17.53 -15.25
CA PHE A 417 -15.12 -18.07 -14.40
C PHE A 417 -14.59 -19.20 -13.51
N GLN A 418 -13.86 -20.15 -14.08
CA GLN A 418 -13.25 -21.27 -13.34
C GLN A 418 -12.14 -20.80 -12.40
N ALA A 419 -11.36 -19.79 -12.77
CA ALA A 419 -10.35 -19.21 -11.90
C ALA A 419 -11.00 -18.71 -10.60
N ILE A 420 -12.04 -17.88 -10.71
CA ILE A 420 -12.76 -17.28 -9.58
C ILE A 420 -13.58 -18.32 -8.79
N ASN A 421 -14.34 -19.18 -9.48
CA ASN A 421 -15.34 -20.04 -8.82
C ASN A 421 -14.77 -21.39 -8.36
N THR A 422 -13.63 -21.81 -8.90
CA THR A 422 -13.05 -23.14 -8.63
C THR A 422 -11.62 -23.04 -8.14
N TRP A 423 -10.71 -22.42 -8.90
CA TRP A 423 -9.26 -22.44 -8.57
C TRP A 423 -8.93 -21.62 -7.31
N VAL A 424 -9.61 -20.49 -7.09
CA VAL A 424 -9.46 -19.72 -5.84
C VAL A 424 -9.90 -20.56 -4.63
N LYS A 425 -10.92 -21.40 -4.76
CA LYS A 425 -11.46 -22.21 -3.66
C LYS A 425 -10.58 -23.44 -3.40
N THR A 426 -9.49 -23.25 -2.65
CA THR A 426 -8.60 -24.34 -2.23
C THR A 426 -9.29 -25.27 -1.22
N PRO A 427 -9.15 -26.61 -1.35
CA PRO A 427 -9.81 -27.55 -0.43
C PRO A 427 -9.28 -27.50 1.01
N ASP A 428 -8.03 -27.09 1.19
CA ASP A 428 -7.29 -27.25 2.45
C ASP A 428 -7.34 -26.01 3.36
N ALA A 429 -7.63 -24.83 2.81
CA ALA A 429 -7.82 -23.57 3.55
C ALA A 429 -8.56 -22.53 2.68
N PRO A 430 -9.36 -21.63 3.25
CA PRO A 430 -9.95 -20.51 2.51
C PRO A 430 -8.90 -19.44 2.19
N VAL A 431 -8.96 -18.88 0.98
CA VAL A 431 -8.13 -17.74 0.57
C VAL A 431 -8.50 -16.52 1.39
N TYR A 432 -7.52 -15.85 2.01
CA TYR A 432 -7.75 -14.67 2.83
C TYR A 432 -7.69 -13.38 2.01
N GLU A 433 -6.82 -13.32 1.00
CA GLU A 433 -6.75 -12.17 0.08
C GLU A 433 -6.72 -12.63 -1.37
N LEU A 434 -7.55 -12.00 -2.20
CA LEU A 434 -7.60 -12.23 -3.64
C LEU A 434 -7.37 -10.90 -4.35
N LEU A 435 -6.29 -10.85 -5.12
CA LEU A 435 -6.01 -9.79 -6.06
C LEU A 435 -6.46 -10.21 -7.46
N ILE A 436 -7.25 -9.39 -8.13
CA ILE A 436 -7.63 -9.59 -9.53
C ILE A 436 -7.19 -8.36 -10.30
N TYR A 437 -6.30 -8.53 -11.26
CA TYR A 437 -5.85 -7.49 -12.17
C TYR A 437 -6.23 -7.84 -13.61
N ILE A 438 -6.97 -6.96 -14.28
CA ILE A 438 -7.34 -7.12 -15.67
C ILE A 438 -7.02 -5.84 -16.46
N THR A 439 -6.50 -5.99 -17.68
CA THR A 439 -6.20 -4.85 -18.57
C THR A 439 -6.36 -5.25 -20.04
N ASP A 440 -6.80 -4.28 -20.87
CA ASP A 440 -6.88 -4.25 -22.35
C ASP A 440 -8.00 -3.25 -22.75
N HIS A 441 -8.88 -3.57 -23.70
CA HIS A 441 -10.01 -2.76 -24.14
C HIS A 441 -11.20 -2.87 -23.17
N GLY A 442 -11.85 -1.73 -22.93
CA GLY A 442 -13.06 -1.61 -22.13
C GLY A 442 -14.13 -0.78 -22.83
N GLY A 443 -15.32 -0.79 -22.24
CA GLY A 443 -16.47 0.05 -22.62
C GLY A 443 -17.48 0.07 -21.46
N ASP A 444 -18.59 0.79 -21.57
CA ASP A 444 -19.58 0.94 -20.48
C ASP A 444 -19.99 -0.42 -19.86
N GLY A 445 -19.54 -0.65 -18.63
CA GLY A 445 -19.80 -1.86 -17.84
C GLY A 445 -19.25 -3.14 -18.46
N THR A 446 -18.25 -3.05 -19.35
CA THR A 446 -17.70 -4.20 -20.07
C THR A 446 -16.18 -4.21 -20.13
N PHE A 447 -15.62 -5.42 -20.22
CA PHE A 447 -14.20 -5.69 -20.47
C PHE A 447 -14.05 -6.70 -21.61
N ARG A 448 -13.12 -6.45 -22.54
CA ARG A 448 -12.86 -7.37 -23.65
C ARG A 448 -11.85 -8.46 -23.23
N LEU A 449 -12.33 -9.68 -23.02
CA LEU A 449 -11.47 -10.80 -22.63
C LEU A 449 -10.59 -11.29 -23.77
N ASN A 450 -11.15 -11.37 -24.98
CA ASN A 450 -10.44 -11.85 -26.18
C ASN A 450 -11.13 -11.32 -27.46
N PRO A 451 -10.75 -11.75 -28.68
CA PRO A 451 -11.33 -11.18 -29.90
C PRO A 451 -12.85 -11.39 -30.02
N THR A 452 -13.40 -12.38 -29.32
CA THR A 452 -14.80 -12.84 -29.47
C THR A 452 -15.64 -12.75 -28.20
N GLU A 453 -15.05 -12.57 -27.03
CA GLU A 453 -15.73 -12.58 -25.73
C GLU A 453 -15.55 -11.27 -24.98
N THR A 454 -16.64 -10.83 -24.34
CA THR A 454 -16.72 -9.62 -23.53
C THR A 454 -17.35 -9.99 -22.20
N LEU A 455 -16.71 -9.62 -21.09
CA LEU A 455 -17.21 -9.76 -19.74
C LEU A 455 -18.03 -8.54 -19.35
N LYS A 456 -19.18 -8.74 -18.69
CA LYS A 456 -19.96 -7.64 -18.12
C LYS A 456 -19.71 -7.49 -16.63
N VAL A 457 -19.78 -6.26 -16.13
CA VAL A 457 -19.64 -5.96 -14.70
C VAL A 457 -20.67 -6.71 -13.86
N GLU A 458 -21.93 -6.83 -14.30
CA GLU A 458 -22.95 -7.52 -13.52
C GLU A 458 -22.70 -9.05 -13.43
N GLU A 459 -21.99 -9.62 -14.40
CA GLU A 459 -21.58 -11.03 -14.36
C GLU A 459 -20.41 -11.22 -13.40
N LEU A 460 -19.40 -10.34 -13.48
CA LEU A 460 -18.24 -10.36 -12.59
C LEU A 460 -18.64 -10.11 -11.13
N ASP A 461 -19.40 -9.05 -10.84
CA ASP A 461 -19.89 -8.70 -9.51
C ASP A 461 -20.57 -9.89 -8.83
N LYS A 462 -21.47 -10.56 -9.58
CA LYS A 462 -22.13 -11.77 -9.10
C LYS A 462 -21.16 -12.89 -8.74
N TRP A 463 -20.12 -13.12 -9.56
CA TRP A 463 -19.13 -14.16 -9.26
C TRP A 463 -18.29 -13.84 -8.03
N LEU A 464 -17.95 -12.57 -7.84
CA LEU A 464 -17.19 -12.11 -6.69
C LEU A 464 -18.05 -12.13 -5.41
N ASP A 465 -19.34 -11.81 -5.50
CA ASP A 465 -20.30 -11.99 -4.40
C ASP A 465 -20.38 -13.45 -3.95
N ASP A 466 -20.62 -14.36 -4.90
CA ASP A 466 -20.72 -15.80 -4.66
C ASP A 466 -19.40 -16.37 -4.08
N LEU A 467 -18.24 -15.79 -4.43
CA LEU A 467 -16.95 -16.12 -3.82
C LEU A 467 -16.86 -15.59 -2.37
N GLN A 468 -17.20 -14.32 -2.16
CA GLN A 468 -17.07 -13.63 -0.88
C GLN A 468 -18.02 -14.16 0.19
N GLU A 469 -19.07 -14.90 -0.15
CA GLU A 469 -19.85 -15.69 0.82
C GLU A 469 -18.96 -16.64 1.66
N THR A 470 -17.92 -17.19 1.03
CA THR A 470 -17.02 -18.17 1.65
C THR A 470 -15.61 -17.63 1.94
N MET A 471 -15.25 -16.51 1.34
CA MET A 471 -13.95 -15.87 1.54
C MET A 471 -13.98 -15.02 2.84
N PRO A 472 -13.09 -15.28 3.81
CA PRO A 472 -13.08 -14.56 5.08
C PRO A 472 -12.47 -13.16 4.99
N GLY A 473 -11.52 -12.93 4.08
CA GLY A 473 -10.80 -11.66 4.00
C GLY A 473 -11.16 -10.83 2.77
N ARG A 474 -10.16 -10.08 2.28
CA ARG A 474 -10.33 -8.95 1.36
C ARG A 474 -10.20 -9.34 -0.11
N LEU A 475 -10.99 -8.70 -0.96
CA LEU A 475 -10.81 -8.72 -2.41
C LEU A 475 -10.28 -7.37 -2.92
N ILE A 476 -9.24 -7.38 -3.75
CA ILE A 476 -8.71 -6.20 -4.45
C ILE A 476 -8.89 -6.44 -5.95
N PHE A 477 -9.66 -5.57 -6.60
CA PHE A 477 -9.90 -5.62 -8.05
C PHE A 477 -9.31 -4.38 -8.71
N ILE A 478 -8.39 -4.59 -9.64
CA ILE A 478 -7.71 -3.54 -10.41
C ILE A 478 -8.08 -3.72 -11.87
N TYR A 479 -8.65 -2.67 -12.47
CA TYR A 479 -9.09 -2.65 -13.85
C TYR A 479 -8.49 -1.48 -14.61
N ASP A 480 -7.61 -1.77 -15.58
CA ASP A 480 -7.02 -0.76 -16.45
C ASP A 480 -7.51 -0.89 -17.90
N ALA A 481 -8.49 -0.07 -18.26
CA ALA A 481 -9.01 0.03 -19.62
C ALA A 481 -9.85 1.29 -19.82
N CYS A 482 -10.21 1.57 -21.07
CA CYS A 482 -11.23 2.54 -21.42
C CYS A 482 -12.53 2.32 -20.62
N GLN A 483 -13.13 3.40 -20.14
CA GLN A 483 -14.38 3.42 -19.37
C GLN A 483 -14.37 2.53 -18.11
N SER A 484 -13.20 2.22 -17.54
CA SER A 484 -13.10 1.32 -16.39
C SER A 484 -13.92 1.76 -15.18
N GLY A 485 -14.07 3.07 -14.96
CA GLY A 485 -14.82 3.65 -13.85
C GLY A 485 -16.32 3.38 -13.91
N THR A 486 -16.85 2.97 -15.07
CA THR A 486 -18.23 2.51 -15.20
C THR A 486 -18.49 1.20 -14.45
N PHE A 487 -17.46 0.50 -13.95
CA PHE A 487 -17.58 -0.63 -13.03
C PHE A 487 -17.92 -0.19 -11.59
N LEU A 488 -17.62 1.05 -11.20
CA LEU A 488 -17.99 1.58 -9.88
C LEU A 488 -19.46 1.98 -9.85
N CYS A 489 -19.87 2.80 -10.82
CA CYS A 489 -21.20 3.38 -10.85
C CYS A 489 -21.76 3.45 -12.27
N LYS A 490 -23.06 3.16 -12.40
CA LYS A 490 -23.78 3.25 -13.67
C LYS A 490 -24.32 4.64 -14.00
N THR A 491 -24.65 5.44 -12.99
CA THR A 491 -25.21 6.78 -13.20
C THR A 491 -24.73 7.75 -12.13
N TYR A 492 -24.18 8.88 -12.59
CA TYR A 492 -23.92 10.07 -11.79
C TYR A 492 -25.04 11.09 -12.07
N ASP A 493 -25.34 11.99 -11.11
CA ASP A 493 -26.49 12.89 -11.25
C ASP A 493 -26.36 13.90 -12.42
N SER A 494 -27.51 14.32 -12.96
CA SER A 494 -27.60 15.17 -14.15
C SER A 494 -27.32 16.66 -13.90
N ASN A 495 -26.89 17.05 -12.70
CA ASN A 495 -26.65 18.44 -12.32
C ASN A 495 -25.17 18.74 -11.99
N GLY A 496 -24.26 17.77 -12.19
CA GLY A 496 -22.82 17.93 -11.94
C GLY A 496 -22.51 18.29 -10.48
N ARG A 497 -23.45 18.02 -9.58
CA ARG A 497 -23.39 18.28 -8.15
C ARG A 497 -24.33 17.32 -7.41
N SER A 498 -23.95 16.05 -7.29
CA SER A 498 -24.22 15.25 -6.07
C SER A 498 -23.16 14.18 -5.87
N PRO A 499 -22.70 13.96 -4.63
CA PRO A 499 -21.63 13.03 -4.27
C PRO A 499 -22.17 11.61 -4.00
N GLU A 500 -23.16 11.11 -4.78
CA GLU A 500 -23.78 9.81 -4.48
C GLU A 500 -23.96 8.98 -5.76
N CYS A 501 -23.39 7.76 -5.77
CA CYS A 501 -23.67 6.78 -6.81
C CYS A 501 -25.08 6.18 -6.59
N LEU A 502 -25.96 6.30 -7.58
CA LEU A 502 -27.34 5.80 -7.48
C LEU A 502 -27.44 4.29 -7.71
N GLU A 503 -26.54 3.73 -8.50
CA GLU A 503 -26.49 2.31 -8.86
C GLU A 503 -25.03 1.82 -8.80
N PRO A 504 -24.49 1.52 -7.59
CA PRO A 504 -23.17 0.93 -7.44
C PRO A 504 -23.14 -0.47 -8.08
N ARG A 505 -22.11 -0.75 -8.88
CA ARG A 505 -22.05 -1.94 -9.74
C ARG A 505 -21.13 -3.06 -9.23
N MET A 506 -20.20 -2.75 -8.31
CA MET A 506 -19.24 -3.70 -7.74
C MET A 506 -19.28 -3.70 -6.20
N ARG A 507 -20.42 -3.35 -5.60
CA ARG A 507 -20.57 -3.29 -4.15
C ARG A 507 -20.52 -4.69 -3.53
N PRO A 508 -19.67 -4.95 -2.53
CA PRO A 508 -19.60 -6.27 -1.91
C PRO A 508 -20.85 -6.60 -1.07
N PRO A 509 -21.07 -7.90 -0.76
CA PRO A 509 -22.08 -8.31 0.21
C PRO A 509 -21.85 -7.65 1.58
N GLU A 510 -22.91 -7.53 2.39
CA GLU A 510 -22.83 -6.87 3.69
C GLU A 510 -21.76 -7.52 4.60
N GLY A 511 -20.86 -6.69 5.15
CA GLY A 511 -19.77 -7.14 6.01
C GLY A 511 -18.56 -7.70 5.27
N LYS A 512 -18.51 -7.63 3.94
CA LYS A 512 -17.37 -8.05 3.11
C LYS A 512 -16.58 -6.85 2.58
N GLU A 513 -15.28 -7.03 2.41
CA GLU A 513 -14.36 -6.00 1.92
C GLU A 513 -14.03 -6.26 0.44
N ARG A 514 -14.30 -5.27 -0.42
CA ARG A 514 -13.91 -5.29 -1.83
C ARG A 514 -13.43 -3.89 -2.21
N ILE A 515 -12.17 -3.80 -2.60
CA ILE A 515 -11.54 -2.58 -3.07
C ILE A 515 -11.50 -2.63 -4.59
N VAL A 516 -11.96 -1.58 -5.24
CA VAL A 516 -11.99 -1.47 -6.69
C VAL A 516 -11.17 -0.26 -7.14
N ILE A 517 -10.16 -0.52 -7.96
CA ILE A 517 -9.28 0.48 -8.56
C ILE A 517 -9.50 0.46 -10.06
N THR A 518 -9.72 1.62 -10.65
CA THR A 518 -9.94 1.81 -12.10
C THR A 518 -9.02 2.89 -12.64
N SER A 519 -8.44 2.68 -13.82
CA SER A 519 -7.44 3.60 -14.40
C SER A 519 -8.01 4.85 -15.04
N ALA A 520 -9.24 4.76 -15.53
CA ALA A 520 -10.00 5.82 -16.20
C ALA A 520 -11.44 5.86 -15.69
N SER A 521 -12.10 7.02 -15.80
CA SER A 521 -13.50 7.19 -15.40
C SER A 521 -14.46 6.69 -16.50
N ASP A 522 -15.37 7.51 -16.99
CA ASP A 522 -16.20 7.25 -18.18
C ASP A 522 -15.53 7.90 -19.42
N GLU A 523 -14.28 7.49 -19.69
CA GLU A 523 -13.40 8.10 -20.69
C GLU A 523 -12.36 7.12 -21.25
N SER A 524 -11.59 7.55 -22.24
CA SER A 524 -10.47 6.77 -22.81
C SER A 524 -9.35 6.53 -21.80
N ALA A 525 -8.71 5.37 -21.89
CA ALA A 525 -7.46 5.10 -21.18
C ALA A 525 -6.23 5.32 -22.08
N TYR A 526 -5.10 5.70 -21.48
CA TYR A 526 -3.86 6.05 -22.17
C TYR A 526 -2.77 5.02 -21.88
N PHE A 527 -2.17 4.50 -22.95
CA PHE A 527 -1.05 3.55 -22.94
C PHE A 527 0.02 4.05 -23.88
N MET A 528 0.85 4.99 -23.40
CA MET A 528 1.84 5.65 -24.24
C MET A 528 3.22 5.02 -24.05
N PRO A 529 4.06 5.02 -25.09
CA PRO A 529 5.42 4.53 -24.98
C PRO A 529 6.30 5.44 -24.10
N MET A 530 7.26 4.82 -23.44
CA MET A 530 8.34 5.47 -22.67
C MET A 530 9.64 4.72 -22.97
N GLY A 531 10.77 5.43 -23.05
CA GLY A 531 12.18 5.04 -23.32
C GLY A 531 12.62 3.65 -23.78
N LYS A 532 11.97 2.58 -23.32
CA LYS A 532 12.23 1.17 -23.63
C LYS A 532 11.17 0.50 -24.53
N GLY A 533 10.03 1.12 -24.84
CA GLY A 533 9.02 0.53 -25.74
C GLY A 533 7.58 0.97 -25.47
N ALA A 534 6.61 0.18 -25.96
CA ALA A 534 5.17 0.34 -25.73
C ALA A 534 4.83 0.45 -24.23
N GLY A 535 3.77 1.16 -23.84
CA GLY A 535 3.05 1.01 -22.56
C GLY A 535 3.68 1.58 -21.29
N GLY A 536 4.91 2.08 -21.34
CA GLY A 536 5.63 2.54 -20.15
C GLY A 536 5.07 3.83 -19.50
N LEU A 537 4.24 4.60 -20.20
CA LEU A 537 3.42 5.67 -19.62
C LEU A 537 1.94 5.28 -19.67
N SER A 538 1.53 4.46 -18.69
CA SER A 538 0.16 3.99 -18.47
C SER A 538 -0.12 3.90 -16.96
N PHE A 539 -1.39 3.88 -16.56
CA PHE A 539 -1.74 3.75 -15.14
C PHE A 539 -1.17 2.46 -14.53
N SER A 540 -1.39 1.31 -15.16
CA SER A 540 -0.91 0.03 -14.62
C SER A 540 0.60 -0.03 -14.49
N PHE A 541 1.35 0.39 -15.51
CA PHE A 541 2.82 0.35 -15.44
C PHE A 541 3.31 1.17 -14.24
N GLN A 542 2.76 2.36 -14.05
CA GLN A 542 3.14 3.26 -12.95
C GLN A 542 2.68 2.72 -11.58
N PHE A 543 1.47 2.16 -11.50
CA PHE A 543 0.96 1.52 -10.29
C PHE A 543 1.85 0.35 -9.86
N TRP A 544 2.14 -0.57 -10.78
CA TRP A 544 2.97 -1.74 -10.50
C TRP A 544 4.41 -1.36 -10.17
N SER A 545 4.99 -0.39 -10.88
CA SER A 545 6.33 0.11 -10.53
C SER A 545 6.38 0.62 -9.09
N HIS A 546 5.36 1.34 -8.63
CA HIS A 546 5.36 1.85 -7.26
C HIS A 546 5.13 0.74 -6.23
N ILE A 547 4.33 -0.28 -6.57
CA ILE A 547 4.20 -1.49 -5.75
C ILE A 547 5.55 -2.20 -5.64
N ASP A 548 6.33 -2.32 -6.71
CA ASP A 548 7.68 -2.90 -6.68
C ASP A 548 8.60 -2.17 -5.68
N TYR A 549 8.54 -0.82 -5.66
CA TYR A 549 9.23 0.03 -4.68
C TYR A 549 8.73 -0.08 -3.23
N GLY A 550 7.82 -1.01 -2.95
CA GLY A 550 7.33 -1.29 -1.61
C GLY A 550 6.23 -0.35 -1.14
N ALA A 551 5.64 0.43 -2.06
CA ALA A 551 4.53 1.32 -1.74
C ALA A 551 3.31 0.53 -1.26
N LYS A 552 2.50 1.22 -0.46
CA LYS A 552 1.17 0.76 -0.09
C LYS A 552 0.17 0.99 -1.23
N LEU A 553 -1.02 0.41 -1.08
CA LEU A 553 -2.04 0.44 -2.13
C LEU A 553 -2.47 1.86 -2.49
N ASP A 554 -2.68 2.73 -1.50
CA ASP A 554 -3.03 4.14 -1.71
C ASP A 554 -1.88 4.92 -2.36
N GLU A 555 -0.65 4.76 -1.85
CA GLU A 555 0.55 5.39 -2.38
C GLU A 555 0.75 5.05 -3.86
N ALA A 556 0.66 3.76 -4.22
CA ALA A 556 0.77 3.31 -5.60
C ALA A 556 -0.36 3.82 -6.49
N PHE A 557 -1.60 3.83 -5.99
CA PHE A 557 -2.74 4.39 -6.70
C PHE A 557 -2.54 5.88 -7.01
N PHE A 558 -2.15 6.67 -6.01
CA PHE A 558 -1.94 8.10 -6.17
C PHE A 558 -0.78 8.42 -7.08
N PHE A 559 0.32 7.67 -6.96
CA PHE A 559 1.45 7.84 -7.84
C PHE A 559 1.03 7.61 -9.30
N ALA A 560 0.36 6.48 -9.59
CA ALA A 560 -0.15 6.19 -10.93
C ALA A 560 -1.16 7.25 -11.43
N LYS A 561 -2.07 7.70 -10.56
CA LYS A 561 -3.03 8.76 -10.86
C LYS A 561 -2.33 10.06 -11.23
N ASP A 562 -1.34 10.49 -10.45
CA ASP A 562 -0.61 11.75 -10.66
C ASP A 562 0.33 11.66 -11.88
N MET A 563 0.89 10.49 -12.17
CA MET A 563 1.67 10.23 -13.38
C MET A 563 0.84 10.44 -14.66
N MET A 564 -0.41 9.98 -14.64
CA MET A 564 -1.34 10.16 -15.75
C MET A 564 -1.93 11.58 -15.80
N GLY A 565 -2.04 12.27 -14.66
CA GLY A 565 -2.42 13.67 -14.57
C GLY A 565 -3.72 13.98 -15.32
N ASP A 566 -3.68 14.98 -16.21
CA ASP A 566 -4.85 15.42 -16.97
C ASP A 566 -5.23 14.49 -18.15
N PHE A 567 -4.52 13.38 -18.38
CA PHE A 567 -4.85 12.46 -19.48
C PHE A 567 -6.10 11.63 -19.18
N GLN A 568 -6.26 11.18 -17.94
CA GLN A 568 -7.38 10.32 -17.51
C GLN A 568 -7.60 10.41 -16.00
N THR A 569 -8.78 10.05 -15.54
CA THR A 569 -9.21 10.12 -14.14
C THR A 569 -9.29 8.73 -13.52
N ALA A 570 -8.27 8.34 -12.78
CA ALA A 570 -8.30 7.09 -12.00
C ALA A 570 -9.20 7.23 -10.75
N LEU A 571 -9.89 6.14 -10.40
CA LEU A 571 -10.82 6.05 -9.26
C LEU A 571 -10.49 4.86 -8.36
N LEU A 572 -10.43 5.08 -7.05
CA LEU A 572 -10.30 4.05 -6.01
C LEU A 572 -11.53 4.11 -5.08
N ASP A 573 -12.30 3.04 -5.02
CA ASP A 573 -13.44 2.84 -4.12
C ASP A 573 -13.11 1.68 -3.17
N ALA A 574 -12.91 1.97 -1.89
CA ALA A 574 -12.52 0.96 -0.90
C ALA A 574 -13.64 0.66 0.12
N ASP A 575 -14.70 1.48 0.17
CA ASP A 575 -15.86 1.22 1.03
C ASP A 575 -17.07 0.63 0.28
N GLY A 576 -16.97 0.50 -1.05
CA GLY A 576 -17.93 -0.17 -1.92
C GLY A 576 -19.19 0.65 -2.19
N ASN A 577 -19.14 1.97 -2.00
CA ASN A 577 -20.28 2.85 -2.22
C ASN A 577 -20.45 3.31 -3.68
N GLY A 578 -19.51 2.96 -4.56
CA GLY A 578 -19.51 3.30 -5.99
C GLY A 578 -18.99 4.70 -6.31
N ILE A 579 -18.45 5.44 -5.34
CA ILE A 579 -17.86 6.76 -5.49
C ILE A 579 -16.37 6.62 -5.23
N GLY A 580 -15.56 6.90 -6.24
CA GLY A 580 -14.12 6.80 -6.06
C GLY A 580 -13.49 8.05 -5.42
N ASN A 581 -12.38 7.84 -4.74
CA ASN A 581 -11.45 8.84 -4.21
C ASN A 581 -11.97 9.67 -3.03
N GLU A 582 -12.92 9.15 -2.26
CA GLU A 582 -13.33 9.80 -1.02
C GLU A 582 -12.26 9.64 0.07
N HIS A 583 -12.29 10.53 1.06
CA HIS A 583 -11.36 10.46 2.19
C HIS A 583 -11.41 9.10 2.92
N ASN A 584 -12.60 8.50 2.99
CA ASN A 584 -12.78 7.18 3.61
C ASN A 584 -12.11 6.07 2.78
N ASP A 585 -12.18 6.14 1.45
CA ASP A 585 -11.52 5.19 0.57
C ASP A 585 -10.01 5.16 0.81
N MET A 586 -9.40 6.34 0.91
CA MET A 586 -7.96 6.48 1.09
C MET A 586 -7.54 5.92 2.44
N LYS A 587 -8.31 6.22 3.49
CA LYS A 587 -8.05 5.70 4.84
C LYS A 587 -8.14 4.18 4.89
N LEU A 588 -9.03 3.56 4.13
CA LEU A 588 -9.13 2.09 4.06
C LEU A 588 -7.94 1.50 3.29
N ALA A 589 -7.45 2.19 2.26
CA ALA A 589 -6.30 1.75 1.47
C ALA A 589 -4.92 2.01 2.11
N GLU A 590 -4.78 2.99 3.02
CA GLU A 590 -3.50 3.51 3.57
C GLU A 590 -2.63 2.52 4.35
N SER A 591 -3.18 1.35 4.68
CA SER A 591 -2.50 0.30 5.45
C SER A 591 -2.25 -0.97 4.64
N ILE A 592 -2.74 -1.03 3.40
CA ILE A 592 -2.76 -2.23 2.58
C ILE A 592 -1.45 -2.34 1.81
N THR A 593 -0.86 -3.53 1.83
CA THR A 593 0.33 -3.87 1.06
C THR A 593 0.02 -5.13 0.24
N ILE A 594 0.34 -5.11 -1.05
CA ILE A 594 0.22 -6.29 -1.92
C ILE A 594 1.46 -7.16 -1.70
N GLY A 595 1.33 -8.35 -1.11
CA GLY A 595 2.46 -9.25 -0.82
C GLY A 595 3.46 -8.75 0.25
N LYS A 596 4.72 -9.21 0.19
CA LYS A 596 5.80 -8.91 1.16
C LYS A 596 6.19 -7.44 1.18
N LYS A 597 6.42 -6.89 2.37
CA LYS A 597 7.09 -5.59 2.54
C LYS A 597 8.60 -5.76 2.35
N TYR A 598 9.13 -5.23 1.26
CA TYR A 598 10.55 -4.95 1.14
C TYR A 598 10.77 -3.46 1.26
N LYS A 599 11.77 -3.07 2.04
CA LYS A 599 12.23 -1.69 2.07
C LYS A 599 13.25 -1.53 0.95
N VAL A 600 12.81 -1.05 -0.21
CA VAL A 600 13.74 -0.62 -1.26
C VAL A 600 14.30 0.73 -0.83
N ALA A 601 15.63 0.83 -0.74
CA ALA A 601 16.34 2.06 -0.34
C ALA A 601 16.65 2.93 -1.55
N SER A 602 15.65 3.22 -2.40
CA SER A 602 15.81 4.16 -3.50
C SER A 602 14.71 5.20 -3.54
N ASP A 603 15.08 6.38 -3.99
CA ASP A 603 14.19 7.51 -4.22
C ASP A 603 13.79 7.52 -5.71
N ILE A 604 12.64 8.11 -6.04
CA ILE A 604 12.26 8.32 -7.44
C ILE A 604 13.00 9.55 -8.00
N PRO A 605 13.20 9.65 -9.33
CA PRO A 605 13.72 10.86 -9.95
C PRO A 605 12.89 12.10 -9.62
N VAL A 606 13.56 13.23 -9.41
CA VAL A 606 12.91 14.52 -9.11
C VAL A 606 13.29 15.55 -10.16
N ILE A 607 12.27 16.19 -10.76
CA ILE A 607 12.43 17.34 -11.65
C ILE A 607 12.18 18.61 -10.83
N GLU A 608 13.22 19.43 -10.61
CA GLU A 608 13.07 20.65 -9.81
C GLU A 608 12.35 21.77 -10.56
N ASN A 609 12.70 22.05 -11.81
CA ASN A 609 12.06 23.09 -12.61
C ASN A 609 11.95 22.65 -14.07
N VAL A 610 11.08 23.35 -14.78
CA VAL A 610 10.90 23.22 -16.24
C VAL A 610 10.92 24.60 -16.86
N SER A 611 11.11 24.66 -18.18
CA SER A 611 11.03 25.92 -18.94
C SER A 611 9.75 26.68 -18.61
N GLU A 612 9.85 28.00 -18.46
CA GLU A 612 8.68 28.86 -18.29
C GLU A 612 7.73 28.78 -19.51
N THR A 613 6.48 29.19 -19.33
CA THR A 613 5.52 29.29 -20.43
C THR A 613 6.07 30.18 -21.54
N GLN A 614 6.11 29.68 -22.77
CA GLN A 614 6.61 30.42 -23.93
C GLN A 614 5.44 30.82 -24.83
N THR A 615 5.54 32.00 -25.46
CA THR A 615 4.55 32.48 -26.42
C THR A 615 5.17 32.58 -27.80
N LEU A 616 4.65 31.80 -28.74
CA LEU A 616 5.05 31.82 -30.15
C LEU A 616 4.08 32.70 -30.96
N GLN A 617 4.59 33.35 -31.98
CA GLN A 617 3.88 34.25 -32.90
C GLN A 617 3.89 33.73 -34.33
N GLY A 618 3.87 32.40 -34.49
CA GLY A 618 3.90 31.68 -35.76
C GLY A 618 5.17 30.83 -35.97
N GLU A 619 6.20 31.01 -35.15
CA GLU A 619 7.33 30.08 -35.07
C GLU A 619 6.80 28.69 -34.71
N SER A 620 7.35 27.62 -35.30
CA SER A 620 6.92 26.26 -34.98
C SER A 620 7.86 25.55 -34.02
N ASP A 621 9.03 26.12 -33.77
CA ASP A 621 10.05 25.58 -32.89
C ASP A 621 10.10 26.32 -31.55
N ALA A 622 10.29 25.54 -30.48
CA ALA A 622 10.65 26.05 -29.18
C ALA A 622 11.58 25.06 -28.47
N THR A 623 12.50 25.58 -27.65
CA THR A 623 13.36 24.78 -26.79
C THR A 623 12.69 24.61 -25.43
N LEU A 624 12.55 23.37 -25.00
CA LEU A 624 12.07 22.98 -23.69
C LEU A 624 13.25 22.53 -22.85
N TRP A 625 13.16 22.74 -21.53
CA TRP A 625 14.18 22.27 -20.60
C TRP A 625 13.57 21.79 -19.30
N ALA A 626 14.27 20.88 -18.62
CA ALA A 626 13.99 20.41 -17.27
C ALA A 626 15.28 20.32 -16.46
N GLY A 627 15.28 20.86 -15.24
CA GLY A 627 16.48 20.89 -14.42
C GLY A 627 16.35 21.69 -13.12
N PRO A 628 17.22 21.46 -12.13
CA PRO A 628 17.99 20.23 -11.96
C PRO A 628 17.11 18.98 -11.94
N VAL A 629 17.54 17.91 -12.62
CA VAL A 629 16.94 16.57 -12.52
C VAL A 629 17.89 15.70 -11.70
N THR A 630 17.40 15.18 -10.59
CA THR A 630 18.23 14.46 -9.61
C THR A 630 17.66 13.11 -9.28
N ASP A 631 18.54 12.12 -9.23
CA ASP A 631 18.24 10.77 -8.77
C ASP A 631 19.53 10.09 -8.26
N ALA A 632 19.42 9.22 -7.26
CA ALA A 632 20.58 8.55 -6.67
C ALA A 632 21.10 7.38 -7.53
N ASP A 633 20.23 6.71 -8.29
CA ASP A 633 20.54 5.63 -9.22
C ASP A 633 20.91 6.16 -10.63
N GLY A 634 20.73 7.47 -10.84
CA GLY A 634 21.09 8.17 -12.06
C GLY A 634 19.97 8.15 -13.09
N ILE A 635 19.92 9.21 -13.90
CA ILE A 635 18.86 9.43 -14.88
C ILE A 635 19.18 8.67 -16.17
N SER A 636 18.22 7.87 -16.64
CA SER A 636 18.29 7.16 -17.92
C SER A 636 17.71 7.99 -19.06
N GLU A 637 16.61 8.72 -18.82
CA GLU A 637 15.94 9.54 -19.83
C GLU A 637 15.15 10.70 -19.22
N VAL A 638 15.06 11.81 -19.97
CA VAL A 638 14.14 12.91 -19.72
C VAL A 638 13.42 13.25 -21.02
N TRP A 639 12.09 13.38 -21.00
CA TRP A 639 11.29 13.67 -22.19
C TRP A 639 10.03 14.46 -21.85
N GLY A 640 9.51 15.21 -22.82
CA GLY A 640 8.22 15.88 -22.75
C GLY A 640 7.18 15.17 -23.59
N VAL A 641 5.98 14.98 -23.05
CA VAL A 641 4.76 14.59 -23.78
C VAL A 641 3.93 15.83 -24.05
N ILE A 642 3.56 16.04 -25.30
CA ILE A 642 2.96 17.28 -25.80
C ILE A 642 1.51 17.02 -26.18
N THR A 643 0.57 17.65 -25.48
CA THR A 643 -0.85 17.66 -25.83
C THR A 643 -1.15 18.86 -26.75
N PRO A 644 -1.51 18.64 -28.02
CA PRO A 644 -1.85 19.74 -28.92
C PRO A 644 -3.14 20.49 -28.51
N PRO A 645 -3.29 21.76 -28.90
CA PRO A 645 -4.52 22.50 -28.67
C PRO A 645 -5.72 21.81 -29.32
N GLY A 646 -6.79 21.61 -28.56
CA GLY A 646 -8.02 20.98 -29.06
C GLY A 646 -7.91 19.46 -29.29
N HIS A 647 -6.85 18.81 -28.80
CA HIS A 647 -6.76 17.35 -28.78
C HIS A 647 -7.97 16.74 -28.04
N SER A 648 -8.53 15.69 -28.62
CA SER A 648 -9.57 14.85 -28.03
C SER A 648 -9.21 13.39 -28.32
N ALA A 649 -9.36 12.54 -27.31
CA ALA A 649 -9.06 11.10 -27.38
C ALA A 649 -9.99 10.33 -28.36
N GLY A 650 -11.02 10.98 -28.91
CA GLY A 650 -11.99 10.35 -29.80
C GLY A 650 -13.14 9.70 -29.02
N SER A 651 -13.51 8.46 -29.38
CA SER A 651 -14.52 7.71 -28.63
C SER A 651 -13.95 7.26 -27.29
N ALA A 652 -14.75 7.32 -26.23
CA ALA A 652 -14.35 6.86 -24.90
C ALA A 652 -14.00 5.35 -24.86
N ASP A 653 -14.41 4.55 -25.84
CA ASP A 653 -14.02 3.13 -25.97
C ASP A 653 -12.63 2.93 -26.59
N THR A 654 -11.99 3.99 -27.11
CA THR A 654 -10.74 3.90 -27.85
C THR A 654 -9.56 4.37 -26.99
N PRO A 655 -8.54 3.52 -26.77
CA PRO A 655 -7.38 3.93 -26.01
C PRO A 655 -6.50 4.88 -26.82
N VAL A 656 -5.77 5.75 -26.13
CA VAL A 656 -4.77 6.62 -26.74
C VAL A 656 -3.40 6.00 -26.58
N LEU A 657 -2.74 5.70 -27.70
CA LEU A 657 -1.46 4.99 -27.72
C LEU A 657 -0.25 5.89 -27.99
N GLU A 658 -0.48 7.10 -28.52
CA GLU A 658 0.61 8.02 -28.82
C GLU A 658 0.18 9.48 -28.73
N LEU A 659 1.10 10.29 -28.20
CA LEU A 659 1.10 11.74 -28.29
C LEU A 659 2.48 12.18 -28.80
N PRO A 660 2.61 13.38 -29.40
CA PRO A 660 3.91 13.90 -29.77
C PRO A 660 4.84 14.01 -28.56
N THR A 661 6.09 13.59 -28.72
CA THR A 661 7.10 13.66 -27.66
C THR A 661 8.34 14.42 -28.10
N VAL A 662 9.10 14.90 -27.12
CA VAL A 662 10.41 15.54 -27.32
C VAL A 662 11.40 14.97 -26.30
N LYS A 663 12.54 14.48 -26.78
CA LYS A 663 13.63 14.03 -25.91
C LYS A 663 14.45 15.22 -25.44
N LEU A 664 14.76 15.26 -24.15
CA LEU A 664 15.63 16.26 -23.54
C LEU A 664 16.97 15.61 -23.18
N LEU A 665 18.09 16.30 -23.45
CA LEU A 665 19.44 15.79 -23.27
C LEU A 665 20.24 16.74 -22.38
N ASP A 666 20.97 16.19 -21.42
CA ASP A 666 22.02 16.90 -20.67
C ASP A 666 23.35 16.67 -21.40
N THR A 667 23.85 17.69 -22.09
CA THR A 667 25.04 17.54 -22.96
C THR A 667 26.34 18.03 -22.32
N ASP A 668 26.24 18.76 -21.22
CA ASP A 668 27.35 19.32 -20.46
C ASP A 668 27.43 18.82 -19.00
N ASP A 669 26.59 17.82 -18.66
CA ASP A 669 26.53 17.11 -17.38
C ASP A 669 26.26 18.06 -16.20
N ASP A 670 25.42 19.09 -16.40
CA ASP A 670 25.07 20.09 -15.38
C ASP A 670 23.76 19.79 -14.64
N GLY A 671 23.06 18.72 -15.05
CA GLY A 671 21.77 18.30 -14.52
C GLY A 671 20.56 18.99 -15.16
N ILE A 672 20.77 19.81 -16.20
CA ILE A 672 19.72 20.46 -16.98
C ILE A 672 19.62 19.78 -18.35
N TYR A 673 18.43 19.25 -18.64
CA TYR A 673 18.13 18.54 -19.86
C TYR A 673 17.39 19.47 -20.82
N GLU A 674 17.87 19.60 -22.06
CA GLU A 674 17.29 20.50 -23.07
C GLU A 674 16.94 19.77 -24.36
N GLY A 675 15.91 20.25 -25.06
CA GLY A 675 15.52 19.70 -26.36
C GLY A 675 14.58 20.64 -27.13
N ALA A 676 14.69 20.63 -28.46
CA ALA A 676 13.85 21.44 -29.33
C ALA A 676 12.74 20.60 -29.97
N TYR A 677 11.51 21.12 -29.99
CA TYR A 677 10.39 20.54 -30.72
C TYR A 677 9.93 21.52 -31.80
N GLU A 678 9.81 21.06 -33.06
CA GLU A 678 9.65 21.93 -34.24
C GLU A 678 8.23 21.94 -34.83
N HIS A 679 7.25 21.33 -34.16
CA HIS A 679 5.89 21.14 -34.68
C HIS A 679 4.77 21.84 -33.88
N PHE A 680 5.06 22.98 -33.27
CA PHE A 680 4.05 23.86 -32.63
C PHE A 680 3.21 24.64 -33.67
N ASN A 681 2.57 23.93 -34.59
CA ASN A 681 1.96 24.52 -35.79
C ASN A 681 0.51 25.01 -35.61
N MET A 682 -0.19 24.60 -34.56
CA MET A 682 -1.60 24.92 -34.32
C MET A 682 -1.73 26.11 -33.38
N LYS A 683 -2.64 27.03 -33.69
CA LYS A 683 -3.00 28.12 -32.77
C LYS A 683 -3.65 27.54 -31.50
N GLY A 684 -3.22 28.00 -30.34
CA GLY A 684 -3.75 27.61 -29.04
C GLY A 684 -2.64 27.30 -28.04
N THR A 685 -3.03 26.71 -26.90
CA THR A 685 -2.08 26.31 -25.86
C THR A 685 -1.77 24.83 -26.00
N TYR A 686 -0.49 24.52 -26.21
CA TYR A 686 0.05 23.19 -26.03
C TYR A 686 0.37 22.99 -24.55
N THR A 687 -0.07 21.88 -23.99
CA THR A 687 0.36 21.45 -22.66
C THR A 687 1.52 20.49 -22.83
N VAL A 688 2.60 20.68 -22.06
CA VAL A 688 3.78 19.81 -22.10
C VAL A 688 4.03 19.26 -20.71
N ASN A 689 3.85 17.96 -20.53
CA ASN A 689 4.20 17.26 -19.30
C ASN A 689 5.60 16.66 -19.47
N ILE A 690 6.56 17.08 -18.65
CA ILE A 690 7.94 16.59 -18.69
C ILE A 690 8.16 15.55 -17.60
N TYR A 691 8.75 14.43 -18.00
CA TYR A 691 9.02 13.25 -17.19
C TYR A 691 10.52 12.94 -17.20
N ALA A 692 10.98 12.26 -16.16
CA ALA A 692 12.31 11.69 -16.04
C ALA A 692 12.21 10.24 -15.58
N ALA A 693 13.18 9.43 -15.98
CA ALA A 693 13.29 8.04 -15.57
C ALA A 693 14.71 7.75 -15.09
N ASP A 694 14.86 6.89 -14.10
CA ASP A 694 16.17 6.41 -13.65
C ASP A 694 16.61 5.14 -14.41
N THR A 695 17.78 4.62 -14.02
CA THR A 695 18.33 3.38 -14.56
C THR A 695 17.67 2.10 -14.05
N LYS A 696 16.72 2.21 -13.09
CA LYS A 696 15.91 1.11 -12.52
C LYS A 696 14.44 1.18 -12.96
N ASP A 697 14.14 1.93 -14.01
CA ASP A 697 12.81 2.08 -14.60
C ASP A 697 11.75 2.76 -13.71
N THR A 698 12.17 3.50 -12.68
CA THR A 698 11.28 4.39 -11.93
C THR A 698 11.13 5.71 -12.63
N SER A 699 9.93 6.30 -12.53
CA SER A 699 9.61 7.58 -13.14
C SER A 699 9.48 8.69 -12.09
N SER A 700 9.80 9.93 -12.48
CA SER A 700 9.43 11.12 -11.72
C SER A 700 7.95 11.44 -11.91
N LEU A 701 7.32 12.05 -10.90
CA LEU A 701 6.08 12.81 -11.13
C LEU A 701 6.30 13.90 -12.20
N PRO A 702 5.35 14.10 -13.14
CA PRO A 702 5.54 15.05 -14.21
C PRO A 702 5.58 16.50 -13.74
N LYS A 703 6.37 17.32 -14.44
CA LYS A 703 6.26 18.78 -14.36
C LYS A 703 5.72 19.37 -15.64
N GLN A 704 4.70 20.21 -15.49
CA GLN A 704 3.99 20.81 -16.61
C GLN A 704 4.57 22.17 -16.99
N THR A 705 4.70 22.41 -18.29
CA THR A 705 4.87 23.74 -18.90
C THR A 705 3.91 23.90 -20.09
N GLN A 706 3.90 25.09 -20.69
CA GLN A 706 2.99 25.44 -21.77
C GLN A 706 3.70 26.18 -22.91
N ILE A 707 3.27 25.90 -24.13
CA ILE A 707 3.61 26.68 -25.32
C ILE A 707 2.32 27.30 -25.85
N VAL A 708 2.22 28.63 -25.81
CA VAL A 708 1.08 29.38 -26.31
C VAL A 708 1.40 29.83 -27.73
N GLN A 709 0.81 29.16 -28.72
CA GLN A 709 0.90 29.54 -30.12
C GLN A 709 -0.21 30.53 -30.46
N THR A 710 0.15 31.78 -30.71
CA THR A 710 -0.83 32.84 -31.04
C THR A 710 -1.23 32.84 -32.52
N ARG A 711 -0.47 32.17 -33.39
CA ARG A 711 -0.73 32.09 -34.84
C ARG A 711 -0.41 30.69 -35.37
N ALA A 712 -1.31 30.08 -36.13
CA ALA A 712 -1.01 28.80 -36.76
C ALA A 712 0.03 28.97 -37.90
N LYS A 713 1.03 28.09 -37.97
CA LYS A 713 1.98 28.05 -39.10
C LYS A 713 1.30 27.36 -40.29
N GLY A 714 1.37 27.98 -41.45
CA GLY A 714 0.99 27.39 -42.75
C GLY A 714 -0.45 27.60 -43.21
N ALA A 715 -1.28 28.37 -42.48
CA ALA A 715 -2.73 28.16 -42.66
C ALA A 715 -3.69 29.38 -42.58
N ASP A 716 -3.24 30.59 -42.23
CA ASP A 716 -4.05 31.82 -42.33
C ASP A 716 -3.66 32.62 -43.60
N ILE A 717 -4.18 32.19 -44.75
CA ILE A 717 -3.89 32.81 -46.04
C ILE A 717 -4.62 34.15 -46.19
N ASN A 718 -5.80 34.26 -45.57
CA ASN A 718 -6.67 35.40 -45.74
C ASN A 718 -6.41 36.55 -44.74
N GLY A 719 -5.56 36.31 -43.73
CA GLY A 719 -5.08 37.28 -42.75
C GLY A 719 -6.12 37.66 -41.70
N ASN A 720 -7.11 36.81 -41.44
CA ASN A 720 -8.15 37.03 -40.43
C ASN A 720 -7.75 36.57 -39.02
N GLY A 721 -6.58 35.94 -38.87
CA GLY A 721 -6.09 35.39 -37.61
C GLY A 721 -6.69 34.04 -37.24
N GLU A 722 -7.41 33.39 -38.16
CA GLU A 722 -8.01 32.08 -38.02
C GLU A 722 -7.48 31.14 -39.11
N THR A 723 -7.61 29.83 -38.91
CA THR A 723 -7.29 28.82 -39.93
C THR A 723 -8.58 28.07 -40.18
N ASP A 724 -9.23 28.39 -41.30
CA ASP A 724 -10.57 27.89 -41.60
C ASP A 724 -10.73 27.54 -43.09
N LEU A 725 -11.93 27.09 -43.46
CA LEU A 725 -12.24 26.75 -44.85
C LEU A 725 -12.09 27.96 -45.79
N GLY A 726 -12.19 29.19 -45.27
CA GLY A 726 -11.91 30.44 -45.96
C GLY A 726 -10.47 30.54 -46.47
N ASP A 727 -9.50 30.02 -45.71
CA ASP A 727 -8.09 29.94 -46.13
C ASP A 727 -7.88 28.93 -47.24
N ALA A 728 -8.47 27.73 -47.12
CA ALA A 728 -8.42 26.71 -48.17
C ALA A 728 -9.07 27.22 -49.47
N ILE A 729 -10.22 27.91 -49.35
CA ILE A 729 -10.89 28.56 -50.49
C ILE A 729 -10.02 29.67 -51.08
N MET A 730 -9.30 30.43 -50.26
CA MET A 730 -8.39 31.46 -50.76
C MET A 730 -7.20 30.86 -51.51
N ALA A 731 -6.57 29.81 -51.00
CA ALA A 731 -5.53 29.05 -51.70
C ALA A 731 -6.02 28.58 -53.08
N LEU A 732 -7.19 27.93 -53.13
CA LEU A 732 -7.79 27.44 -54.37
C LEU A 732 -8.12 28.56 -55.36
N LYS A 733 -8.57 29.73 -54.86
CA LYS A 733 -8.80 30.92 -55.71
C LYS A 733 -7.52 31.47 -56.32
N VAL A 734 -6.40 31.41 -55.59
CA VAL A 734 -5.07 31.79 -56.10
C VAL A 734 -4.61 30.79 -57.17
N ILE A 735 -4.68 29.49 -56.90
CA ILE A 735 -4.30 28.41 -57.84
C ILE A 735 -5.10 28.49 -59.15
N THR A 736 -6.40 28.78 -59.07
CA THR A 736 -7.30 28.85 -60.23
C THR A 736 -7.23 30.19 -60.97
N GLY A 737 -6.48 31.17 -60.47
CA GLY A 737 -6.40 32.52 -61.04
C GLY A 737 -7.70 33.32 -60.94
N ILE A 738 -8.63 32.90 -60.07
CA ILE A 738 -9.92 33.56 -59.82
C ILE A 738 -9.72 34.82 -58.95
N SER A 739 -8.68 34.84 -58.10
CA SER A 739 -8.30 36.00 -57.30
C SER A 739 -6.79 36.27 -57.39
N ASN A 740 -6.42 37.51 -57.69
CA ASN A 740 -5.03 38.01 -57.58
C ASN A 740 -4.80 38.80 -56.28
N SER A 741 -5.83 38.95 -55.45
CA SER A 741 -5.78 39.70 -54.20
C SER A 741 -5.70 38.73 -53.04
N VAL A 742 -4.48 38.24 -52.79
CA VAL A 742 -4.09 37.95 -51.41
C VAL A 742 -3.87 39.33 -50.76
N PRO A 743 -4.27 39.56 -49.49
CA PRO A 743 -3.83 40.76 -48.78
C PRO A 743 -2.31 40.93 -48.96
N PRO A 744 -1.75 42.15 -48.94
CA PRO A 744 -0.30 42.33 -48.93
C PRO A 744 0.26 41.69 -47.65
N LEU A 745 0.64 40.42 -47.78
CA LEU A 745 1.28 39.64 -46.74
C LEU A 745 2.68 40.21 -46.55
N SER A 746 3.05 40.46 -45.30
CA SER A 746 4.43 40.79 -44.97
C SER A 746 5.36 39.63 -45.37
N GLU A 747 6.66 39.89 -45.55
CA GLU A 747 7.63 38.79 -45.77
C GLU A 747 7.54 37.73 -44.67
N ASP A 748 7.30 38.17 -43.43
CA ASP A 748 7.08 37.29 -42.28
C ASP A 748 5.80 36.44 -42.42
N SER A 749 4.70 37.05 -42.89
CA SER A 749 3.45 36.32 -43.14
C SER A 749 3.57 35.31 -44.29
N MET A 750 4.32 35.65 -45.34
CA MET A 750 4.58 34.71 -46.46
C MET A 750 5.45 33.52 -46.02
N ALA A 751 6.44 33.74 -45.16
CA ALA A 751 7.27 32.67 -44.60
C ALA A 751 6.47 31.72 -43.70
N LEU A 752 5.40 32.21 -43.07
CA LEU A 752 4.47 31.38 -42.30
C LEU A 752 3.54 30.57 -43.19
N ILE A 753 3.11 31.09 -44.34
CA ILE A 753 2.13 30.45 -45.24
C ILE A 753 2.78 29.44 -46.17
N ASP A 754 4.00 29.69 -46.64
CA ASP A 754 4.75 28.85 -47.57
C ASP A 754 5.19 27.54 -46.90
N VAL A 755 4.42 26.47 -47.07
CA VAL A 755 4.66 25.19 -46.36
C VAL A 755 5.75 24.35 -47.03
N ASN A 756 6.14 24.66 -48.27
CA ASN A 756 7.11 23.90 -49.05
C ASN A 756 8.38 24.69 -49.42
N GLY A 757 8.47 25.97 -49.05
CA GLY A 757 9.63 26.85 -49.27
C GLY A 757 9.75 27.40 -50.69
N ASP A 758 8.71 27.30 -51.53
CA ASP A 758 8.72 27.73 -52.93
C ASP A 758 8.32 29.21 -53.14
N LYS A 759 7.96 29.88 -52.04
CA LYS A 759 7.53 31.28 -51.94
C LYS A 759 6.23 31.58 -52.67
N LYS A 760 5.35 30.59 -52.82
CA LYS A 760 4.04 30.74 -53.46
C LYS A 760 2.94 30.17 -52.58
N ILE A 761 1.71 30.57 -52.90
CA ILE A 761 0.50 29.92 -52.41
C ILE A 761 0.03 28.97 -53.51
N GLY A 762 0.19 27.69 -53.26
CA GLY A 762 -0.01 26.58 -54.18
C GLY A 762 -0.95 25.50 -53.63
N MET A 763 -0.92 24.34 -54.30
CA MET A 763 -1.78 23.21 -53.94
C MET A 763 -1.34 22.60 -52.60
N GLU A 764 -0.05 22.68 -52.31
CA GLU A 764 0.59 22.22 -51.10
C GLU A 764 0.03 22.95 -49.87
N GLU A 765 -0.11 24.27 -49.92
CA GLU A 765 -0.74 25.09 -48.86
C GLU A 765 -2.22 24.75 -48.71
N ALA A 766 -2.95 24.56 -49.82
CA ALA A 766 -4.36 24.17 -49.79
C ALA A 766 -4.56 22.79 -49.13
N ILE A 767 -3.70 21.83 -49.44
CA ILE A 767 -3.73 20.48 -48.85
C ILE A 767 -3.39 20.54 -47.36
N TYR A 768 -2.39 21.34 -46.99
CA TYR A 768 -2.00 21.52 -45.60
C TYR A 768 -3.14 22.07 -44.73
N ILE A 769 -3.83 23.11 -45.19
CA ILE A 769 -4.99 23.68 -44.49
C ILE A 769 -6.10 22.64 -44.33
N LEU A 770 -6.45 21.91 -45.40
CA LEU A 770 -7.51 20.91 -45.36
C LEU A 770 -7.19 19.73 -44.42
N ARG A 771 -5.91 19.35 -44.30
CA ARG A 771 -5.48 18.32 -43.34
C ARG A 771 -5.60 18.81 -41.90
N ASN A 772 -5.20 20.05 -41.63
CA ASN A 772 -5.34 20.65 -40.30
C ASN A 772 -6.82 20.79 -39.90
N LEU A 773 -7.70 21.17 -40.84
CA LEU A 773 -9.14 21.24 -40.57
C LEU A 773 -9.75 19.87 -40.29
N ALA A 774 -9.37 18.84 -41.06
CA ALA A 774 -9.82 17.48 -40.85
C ALA A 774 -9.34 16.87 -39.52
N ALA A 775 -8.20 17.32 -38.99
CA ALA A 775 -7.70 16.92 -37.68
C ALA A 775 -8.42 17.63 -36.51
N SER A 776 -9.14 18.73 -36.79
CA SER A 776 -9.84 19.55 -35.79
C SER A 776 -11.34 19.29 -35.66
N GLU A 777 -11.94 18.58 -36.61
CA GLU A 777 -13.33 18.11 -36.50
C GLU A 777 -13.34 16.71 -35.84
N PRO A 778 -14.13 16.48 -34.77
CA PRO A 778 -14.39 15.12 -34.32
C PRO A 778 -15.02 14.35 -35.48
N PRO A 779 -14.73 13.05 -35.66
CA PRO A 779 -15.38 12.26 -36.68
C PRO A 779 -16.87 12.18 -36.38
N ASP A 780 -17.65 13.03 -37.04
CA ASP A 780 -19.10 13.01 -36.98
C ASP A 780 -19.60 11.76 -37.71
N LYS A 781 -20.00 10.76 -36.90
CA LYS A 781 -20.81 9.55 -37.17
C LYS A 781 -20.12 8.24 -37.54
#